data_AF-A0A6A5D6G6-F1
#
_entry.id   AF-A0A6A5D6G6-F1
#
_cell.length_a   1.000
_cell.length_b   1.000
_cell.length_c   1.000
_cell.angle_alpha   90.00
_cell.angle_beta   90.00
_cell.angle_gamma   90.00
#
_symmetry.space_group_name_H-M   'P 1'
#
loop_
_entity.id
_entity.type
_entity.pdbx_description
1 polymer ?
#
loop_
_entity_poly.entity_id
_entity_poly.type
_entity_poly.pdbx_seq_one_letter_code
_entity_poly.pdbx_strand_id
1 'polypeptide(L)'
;MTSQILDLVRRFKVLCERNPDKSEAVVAIEVLAQLHECSDVTTVQGLHDVMNTAIERMWKEGVSNLSVISACELFQRFITLATLDTVDFDECKKVLSERAQIFIRKVGSCRRKIAENFLNYIPNGSVIFLHSYSRVVLAALAYAASTQKRLHCYVTTCAPSGLGAKMTKALAKLKISCTLVPDNSLAYLMPQVDLVVLGAEAVVESGGILNMLGSSLIAMTASSFGRPVYVLAESFKFMRCYPLDQRHIPDEFKWSYDHECGSLSPSTLLILTDGNNCLTHDENNCDFPEMKTAWADVEAQRVPVIEQKMPRVDYTSPCYINYLITDLGVLTPSAFPNMNIYTFLYILVCLFNTNISTVTTTIVDNDSSGSASRLLVLLIDGLRWDVIAGHLESNTNEFGFKRLQKNGAYLQRFTPVFPAECYPNIYSLFTDNLDSFLTLTNEMMLRFSLTGRHPIDHGVILPTTFSEHTTINGKPIRSQVEGLWETGVKQNKGVHLYHLPICSTEVGGENSWYCEPYSQEVMNPMNLNATIQKAVDGLKNGSAHLAVVYYDELDRIGHRYGPLSNELVHKHLVYLDHVLDHALNIIESIPNLNLMLTSDHGMATVSHQAYADRYFKGSELDRVLNRGSTLWIWPKPEFENNVYNRLLIQQSKSPFTVYNSSTIPSHWEIMTNNNNSLFPPILLIASPDYIFHSNAWPLKMSHYNLIDPKGMHGYDPELPDMHIPLFIYGPNSNRGVQLNFTKEIRPIHIHSLMAYLSSINLPDFRSLDLFKPLLSHNYNYDNNQLSPVLNNLYWSSSLSFSSLLHGDRFMMTFLIGAAALTCFFVLICTFIVLVCIRCRISLMTTRVVGCQDELNKELVKSEVLSEA
;
A
#
# COMPACT_ATOMS: atom_id res chain seq x y z
N MET A 1 42.59 -8.43 -12.40
CA MET A 1 41.60 -8.14 -11.34
C MET A 1 42.21 -7.52 -10.08
N THR A 2 42.90 -8.24 -9.18
CA THR A 2 43.21 -7.74 -7.82
C THR A 2 43.96 -6.40 -7.77
N SER A 3 44.90 -6.16 -8.69
CA SER A 3 45.61 -4.86 -8.82
C SER A 3 44.70 -3.74 -9.37
N GLN A 4 43.92 -4.00 -10.42
CA GLN A 4 42.97 -3.04 -11.01
C GLN A 4 41.91 -2.58 -9.98
N ILE A 5 41.45 -3.48 -9.11
CA ILE A 5 40.43 -3.18 -8.10
C ILE A 5 41.03 -2.33 -6.94
N LEU A 6 42.29 -2.55 -6.56
CA LEU A 6 42.97 -1.69 -5.57
C LEU A 6 43.21 -0.27 -6.10
N ASP A 7 43.57 -0.14 -7.38
CA ASP A 7 43.75 1.17 -8.00
C ASP A 7 42.40 1.92 -8.19
N LEU A 8 41.30 1.18 -8.37
CA LEU A 8 39.94 1.74 -8.42
C LEU A 8 39.53 2.40 -7.11
N VAL A 9 39.76 1.78 -5.95
CA VAL A 9 39.40 2.38 -4.65
C VAL A 9 40.26 3.61 -4.36
N ARG A 10 41.55 3.56 -4.70
CA ARG A 10 42.45 4.73 -4.65
C ARG A 10 41.92 5.87 -5.53
N ARG A 11 41.49 5.57 -6.76
CA ARG A 11 40.91 6.54 -7.70
C ARG A 11 39.61 7.14 -7.17
N PHE A 12 38.73 6.34 -6.57
CA PHE A 12 37.52 6.82 -5.90
C PHE A 12 37.84 7.84 -4.80
N LYS A 13 38.75 7.51 -3.86
CA LYS A 13 39.19 8.40 -2.78
C LYS A 13 39.74 9.73 -3.32
N VAL A 14 40.68 9.67 -4.28
CA VAL A 14 41.27 10.85 -4.93
C VAL A 14 40.24 11.72 -5.67
N LEU A 15 39.23 11.12 -6.31
CA LEU A 15 38.19 11.88 -7.00
C LEU A 15 37.22 12.57 -6.03
N CYS A 16 36.90 11.95 -4.89
CA CYS A 16 36.12 12.56 -3.82
C CYS A 16 36.87 13.77 -3.21
N GLU A 17 38.16 13.62 -2.90
CA GLU A 17 39.01 14.71 -2.39
C GLU A 17 39.14 15.88 -3.36
N ARG A 18 39.30 15.60 -4.67
CA ARG A 18 39.43 16.63 -5.70
C ARG A 18 38.12 17.35 -6.03
N ASN A 19 36.96 16.74 -5.75
CA ASN A 19 35.65 17.27 -6.12
C ASN A 19 34.71 17.35 -4.90
N PRO A 20 35.01 18.17 -3.88
CA PRO A 20 34.21 18.22 -2.63
C PRO A 20 32.75 18.66 -2.84
N ASP A 21 32.44 19.30 -3.97
CA ASP A 21 31.08 19.70 -4.35
C ASP A 21 30.28 18.60 -5.07
N LYS A 22 30.91 17.52 -5.52
CA LYS A 22 30.22 16.32 -6.03
C LYS A 22 29.74 15.44 -4.87
N SER A 23 28.80 14.55 -5.16
CA SER A 23 28.41 13.50 -4.20
C SER A 23 29.35 12.31 -4.34
N GLU A 24 29.70 11.65 -3.23
CA GLU A 24 30.45 10.41 -3.20
C GLU A 24 29.73 9.35 -4.05
N ALA A 25 28.40 9.33 -4.00
CA ALA A 25 27.53 8.57 -4.91
C ALA A 25 27.82 8.84 -6.40
N VAL A 26 27.94 10.11 -6.80
CA VAL A 26 28.24 10.51 -8.19
C VAL A 26 29.65 10.06 -8.58
N VAL A 27 30.62 10.23 -7.67
CA VAL A 27 32.00 9.81 -7.93
C VAL A 27 32.10 8.28 -8.04
N ALA A 28 31.37 7.53 -7.22
CA ALA A 28 31.29 6.07 -7.32
C ALA A 28 30.72 5.63 -8.68
N ILE A 29 29.66 6.29 -9.16
CA ILE A 29 29.08 6.03 -10.48
C ILE A 29 30.05 6.41 -11.62
N GLU A 30 30.74 7.55 -11.53
CA GLU A 30 31.78 7.94 -12.50
C GLU A 30 32.92 6.90 -12.54
N VAL A 31 33.28 6.33 -11.39
CA VAL A 31 34.28 5.26 -11.29
C VAL A 31 33.77 3.93 -11.86
N LEU A 32 32.51 3.55 -11.62
CA LEU A 32 31.90 2.35 -12.22
C LEU A 32 31.72 2.46 -13.73
N ALA A 33 31.35 3.64 -14.24
CA ALA A 33 31.27 3.91 -15.68
C ALA A 33 32.65 3.79 -16.35
N GLN A 34 33.71 4.27 -15.70
CA GLN A 34 35.09 4.11 -16.18
C GLN A 34 35.59 2.66 -16.08
N LEU A 35 35.21 1.92 -15.03
CA LEU A 35 35.49 0.50 -14.89
C LEU A 35 34.84 -0.31 -16.02
N HIS A 36 33.59 0.02 -16.36
CA HIS A 36 32.87 -0.57 -17.49
C HIS A 36 33.61 -0.36 -18.81
N GLU A 37 33.97 0.90 -19.13
CA GLU A 37 34.73 1.27 -20.34
C GLU A 37 36.11 0.58 -20.42
N CYS A 38 36.79 0.39 -19.30
CA CYS A 38 38.14 -0.18 -19.22
C CYS A 38 38.18 -1.69 -18.91
N SER A 39 37.05 -2.40 -18.96
CA SER A 39 36.98 -3.82 -18.61
C SER A 39 37.24 -4.76 -19.80
N ASP A 40 38.20 -5.67 -19.65
CA ASP A 40 38.50 -6.74 -20.62
C ASP A 40 37.45 -7.88 -20.63
N VAL A 41 36.36 -7.73 -19.86
CA VAL A 41 35.32 -8.75 -19.73
C VAL A 41 34.51 -8.86 -21.02
N THR A 42 34.17 -10.08 -21.42
CA THR A 42 33.44 -10.42 -22.66
C THR A 42 32.01 -10.93 -22.43
N THR A 43 31.51 -10.92 -21.19
CA THR A 43 30.16 -11.38 -20.83
C THR A 43 29.46 -10.42 -19.88
N VAL A 44 28.12 -10.35 -19.98
CA VAL A 44 27.28 -9.54 -19.08
C VAL A 44 27.44 -9.95 -17.62
N GLN A 45 27.47 -11.26 -17.34
CA GLN A 45 27.62 -11.77 -15.98
C GLN A 45 28.97 -11.34 -15.36
N GLY A 46 30.08 -11.54 -16.08
CA GLY A 46 31.39 -11.15 -15.56
C GLY A 46 31.52 -9.64 -15.33
N LEU A 47 30.82 -8.82 -16.12
CA LEU A 47 30.77 -7.37 -15.93
C LEU A 47 30.00 -7.03 -14.64
N HIS A 48 28.87 -7.71 -14.40
CA HIS A 48 28.10 -7.58 -13.16
C HIS A 48 28.93 -8.00 -11.93
N ASP A 49 29.65 -9.12 -12.00
CA ASP A 49 30.52 -9.62 -10.93
C ASP A 49 31.66 -8.64 -10.61
N VAL A 50 32.29 -8.06 -11.64
CA VAL A 50 33.33 -7.02 -11.50
C VAL A 50 32.77 -5.74 -10.87
N MET A 51 31.56 -5.31 -11.25
CA MET A 51 30.90 -4.15 -10.64
C MET A 51 30.52 -4.41 -9.17
N ASN A 52 29.94 -5.56 -8.83
CA ASN A 52 29.64 -5.94 -7.44
C ASN A 52 30.91 -5.91 -6.58
N THR A 53 31.99 -6.50 -7.07
CA THR A 53 33.29 -6.49 -6.38
C THR A 53 33.84 -5.07 -6.17
N ALA A 54 33.67 -4.19 -7.16
CA ALA A 54 34.11 -2.80 -7.06
C ALA A 54 33.26 -1.99 -6.06
N ILE A 55 31.94 -2.16 -6.08
CA ILE A 55 31.01 -1.55 -5.13
C ILE A 55 31.38 -1.98 -3.72
N GLU A 56 31.52 -3.29 -3.48
CA GLU A 56 31.89 -3.85 -2.18
C GLU A 56 33.15 -3.21 -1.59
N ARG A 57 34.20 -3.01 -2.40
CA ARG A 57 35.41 -2.37 -1.90
C ARG A 57 35.27 -0.86 -1.71
N MET A 58 34.53 -0.17 -2.57
CA MET A 58 34.29 1.27 -2.43
C MET A 58 33.53 1.61 -1.15
N TRP A 59 32.60 0.77 -0.68
CA TRP A 59 31.89 1.02 0.58
C TRP A 59 32.61 0.45 1.82
N LYS A 60 33.31 -0.69 1.72
CA LYS A 60 34.13 -1.23 2.83
C LYS A 60 35.33 -0.33 3.18
N GLU A 61 35.86 0.42 2.22
CA GLU A 61 36.96 1.37 2.42
C GLU A 61 36.54 2.86 2.32
N GLY A 62 35.23 3.16 2.35
CA GLY A 62 34.63 4.43 1.92
C GLY A 62 34.29 5.45 3.02
N VAL A 63 33.90 6.66 2.61
CA VAL A 63 33.65 7.82 3.51
C VAL A 63 32.15 8.09 3.79
N SER A 64 31.26 7.70 2.87
CA SER A 64 29.80 7.61 3.04
C SER A 64 29.31 6.31 2.43
N ASN A 65 28.87 5.37 3.26
CA ASN A 65 28.53 4.01 2.82
C ASN A 65 27.13 3.97 2.17
N LEU A 66 26.14 4.54 2.85
CA LEU A 66 24.72 4.48 2.48
C LEU A 66 24.41 5.09 1.10
N SER A 67 24.91 6.30 0.84
CA SER A 67 24.63 7.00 -0.43
C SER A 67 25.36 6.38 -1.61
N VAL A 68 26.51 5.74 -1.38
CA VAL A 68 27.24 4.98 -2.40
C VAL A 68 26.55 3.66 -2.72
N ILE A 69 26.10 2.90 -1.70
CA ILE A 69 25.39 1.63 -1.88
C ILE A 69 24.11 1.84 -2.70
N SER A 70 23.22 2.73 -2.25
CA SER A 70 21.93 3.01 -2.91
C SER A 70 22.10 3.50 -4.36
N ALA A 71 23.04 4.42 -4.60
CA ALA A 71 23.30 4.94 -5.93
C ALA A 71 23.91 3.89 -6.88
N CYS A 72 24.80 3.04 -6.37
CA CYS A 72 25.40 1.96 -7.15
C CYS A 72 24.40 0.85 -7.48
N GLU A 73 23.53 0.44 -6.55
CA GLU A 73 22.44 -0.50 -6.83
C GLU A 73 21.49 0.05 -7.90
N LEU A 74 21.09 1.32 -7.77
CA LEU A 74 20.19 1.97 -8.73
C LEU A 74 20.85 2.08 -10.11
N PHE A 75 22.14 2.41 -10.16
CA PHE A 75 22.94 2.43 -11.38
C PHE A 75 23.01 1.04 -12.03
N GLN A 76 23.31 -0.02 -11.25
CA GLN A 76 23.33 -1.40 -11.74
C GLN A 76 21.98 -1.83 -12.33
N ARG A 77 20.86 -1.53 -11.67
CA ARG A 77 19.52 -1.81 -12.22
C ARG A 77 19.27 -1.03 -13.52
N PHE A 78 19.68 0.22 -13.59
CA PHE A 78 19.51 1.07 -14.76
C PHE A 78 20.31 0.59 -15.98
N ILE A 79 21.53 0.11 -15.77
CA ILE A 79 22.39 -0.42 -16.85
C ILE A 79 22.00 -1.86 -17.23
N THR A 80 21.66 -2.75 -16.30
CA THR A 80 21.29 -4.15 -16.62
C THR A 80 20.05 -4.24 -17.51
N LEU A 81 19.15 -3.25 -17.47
CA LEU A 81 18.04 -3.16 -18.45
C LEU A 81 18.49 -3.04 -19.91
N ALA A 82 19.76 -2.73 -20.21
CA ALA A 82 20.28 -2.63 -21.58
C ALA A 82 20.60 -4.00 -22.21
N THR A 83 20.73 -5.04 -21.41
CA THR A 83 21.08 -6.39 -21.89
C THR A 83 19.90 -7.09 -22.55
N LEU A 84 18.73 -6.44 -22.59
CA LEU A 84 17.52 -6.87 -23.29
C LEU A 84 17.43 -6.27 -24.72
N ASP A 85 18.22 -5.23 -25.01
CA ASP A 85 18.07 -4.42 -26.23
C ASP A 85 19.05 -4.81 -27.37
N THR A 86 20.05 -5.65 -27.09
CA THR A 86 21.16 -5.96 -28.02
C THR A 86 21.57 -7.44 -27.96
N VAL A 87 21.92 -8.02 -29.12
CA VAL A 87 22.38 -9.41 -29.25
C VAL A 87 23.91 -9.51 -29.18
N ASP A 88 24.62 -8.44 -29.54
CA ASP A 88 26.08 -8.33 -29.49
C ASP A 88 26.56 -7.65 -28.21
N PHE A 89 27.66 -8.15 -27.64
CA PHE A 89 28.19 -7.70 -26.37
C PHE A 89 29.01 -6.39 -26.50
N ASP A 90 29.70 -6.17 -27.62
CA ASP A 90 30.43 -4.91 -27.84
C ASP A 90 29.47 -3.74 -28.12
N GLU A 91 28.36 -4.00 -28.82
CA GLU A 91 27.26 -3.03 -28.92
C GLU A 91 26.56 -2.81 -27.57
N CYS A 92 26.33 -3.88 -26.79
CA CYS A 92 25.83 -3.78 -25.42
C CYS A 92 26.73 -2.87 -24.57
N LYS A 93 28.06 -3.02 -24.65
CA LYS A 93 29.03 -2.14 -23.96
C LYS A 93 28.84 -0.66 -24.32
N LYS A 94 28.56 -0.31 -25.59
CA LYS A 94 28.30 1.08 -25.99
C LYS A 94 26.99 1.62 -25.40
N VAL A 95 25.90 0.84 -25.47
CA VAL A 95 24.59 1.23 -24.92
C VAL A 95 24.67 1.41 -23.39
N LEU A 96 25.40 0.52 -22.71
CA LEU A 96 25.70 0.61 -21.27
C LEU A 96 26.45 1.91 -20.94
N SER A 97 27.48 2.29 -21.72
CA SER A 97 28.22 3.55 -21.54
C SER A 97 27.33 4.78 -21.78
N GLU A 98 26.50 4.79 -22.82
CA GLU A 98 25.58 5.91 -23.07
C GLU A 98 24.58 6.08 -21.92
N ARG A 99 23.99 4.97 -21.44
CA ARG A 99 23.10 4.97 -20.28
C ARG A 99 23.82 5.47 -19.04
N ALA A 100 25.07 5.07 -18.80
CA ALA A 100 25.83 5.58 -17.68
C ALA A 100 25.99 7.12 -17.73
N GLN A 101 26.30 7.68 -18.91
CA GLN A 101 26.37 9.13 -19.10
C GLN A 101 25.02 9.84 -18.98
N ILE A 102 23.90 9.20 -19.36
CA ILE A 102 22.54 9.71 -19.09
C ILE A 102 22.28 9.74 -17.57
N PHE A 103 22.68 8.69 -16.84
CA PHE A 103 22.50 8.60 -15.39
C PHE A 103 23.29 9.69 -14.66
N ILE A 104 24.58 9.84 -14.96
CA ILE A 104 25.45 10.89 -14.38
C ILE A 104 24.86 12.29 -14.61
N ARG A 105 24.40 12.59 -15.84
CA ARG A 105 23.73 13.87 -16.15
C ARG A 105 22.44 14.09 -15.37
N LYS A 106 21.60 13.06 -15.20
CA LYS A 106 20.39 13.14 -14.39
C LYS A 106 20.73 13.45 -12.92
N VAL A 107 21.64 12.68 -12.33
CA VAL A 107 22.07 12.84 -10.93
C VAL A 107 22.67 14.23 -10.67
N GLY A 108 23.48 14.74 -11.60
CA GLY A 108 24.03 16.10 -11.53
C GLY A 108 22.95 17.20 -11.45
N SER A 109 21.74 16.95 -11.95
CA SER A 109 20.62 17.91 -11.94
C SER A 109 19.76 17.89 -10.67
N CYS A 110 19.84 16.84 -9.84
CA CYS A 110 18.89 16.58 -8.75
C CYS A 110 18.84 17.74 -7.72
N ARG A 111 20.00 18.22 -7.25
CA ARG A 111 20.07 19.29 -6.24
C ARG A 111 19.40 20.58 -6.66
N ARG A 112 19.45 20.95 -7.95
CA ARG A 112 18.75 22.15 -8.47
C ARG A 112 17.24 21.96 -8.45
N LYS A 113 16.74 20.82 -8.91
CA LYS A 113 15.30 20.49 -8.86
C LYS A 113 14.75 20.46 -7.44
N ILE A 114 15.53 19.93 -6.48
CA ILE A 114 15.15 19.92 -5.06
C ILE A 114 15.05 21.34 -4.50
N ALA A 115 16.00 22.22 -4.86
CA ALA A 115 15.96 23.63 -4.49
C ALA A 115 14.75 24.37 -5.08
N GLU A 116 14.41 24.10 -6.35
CA GLU A 116 13.21 24.60 -7.03
C GLU A 116 11.92 24.12 -6.34
N ASN A 117 11.82 22.81 -6.05
CA ASN A 117 10.68 22.20 -5.36
C ASN A 117 10.52 22.70 -3.92
N PHE A 118 11.62 22.93 -3.19
CA PHE A 118 11.57 23.39 -1.80
C PHE A 118 11.22 24.89 -1.67
N LEU A 119 11.49 25.71 -2.69
CA LEU A 119 11.40 27.16 -2.60
C LEU A 119 10.05 27.66 -2.06
N ASN A 120 8.95 27.02 -2.42
CA ASN A 120 7.59 27.43 -2.02
C ASN A 120 7.25 27.13 -0.55
N TYR A 121 8.03 26.29 0.13
CA TYR A 121 7.81 25.89 1.53
C TYR A 121 8.57 26.76 2.55
N ILE A 122 9.36 27.73 2.08
CA ILE A 122 10.11 28.66 2.93
C ILE A 122 9.47 30.05 2.86
N PRO A 123 8.74 30.52 3.89
CA PRO A 123 8.32 31.91 3.99
C PRO A 123 9.50 32.89 4.00
N ASN A 124 9.25 34.17 3.66
CA ASN A 124 10.26 35.20 3.80
C ASN A 124 10.38 35.62 5.27
N GLY A 125 11.61 35.68 5.80
CA GLY A 125 11.90 35.98 7.21
C GLY A 125 12.03 34.75 8.09
N SER A 126 11.92 33.53 7.55
CA SER A 126 11.84 32.31 8.37
C SER A 126 13.10 31.99 9.17
N VAL A 127 12.87 31.51 10.39
CA VAL A 127 13.86 30.88 11.27
C VAL A 127 13.81 29.37 11.08
N ILE A 128 14.93 28.78 10.66
CA ILE A 128 15.03 27.39 10.24
C ILE A 128 15.97 26.62 11.20
N PHE A 129 15.55 25.46 11.70
CA PHE A 129 16.46 24.55 12.42
C PHE A 129 17.09 23.53 11.45
N LEU A 130 18.41 23.40 11.51
CA LEU A 130 19.21 22.48 10.72
C LEU A 130 19.96 21.48 11.60
N HIS A 131 20.17 20.29 11.06
CA HIS A 131 21.02 19.27 11.66
C HIS A 131 22.18 18.87 10.74
N SER A 132 23.38 18.83 11.31
CA SER A 132 24.61 18.41 10.63
C SER A 132 24.94 19.21 9.35
N TYR A 133 25.77 18.64 8.47
CA TYR A 133 26.13 19.20 7.17
C TYR A 133 25.49 18.44 6.01
N SER A 134 24.56 19.08 5.30
CA SER A 134 23.92 18.51 4.10
C SER A 134 24.13 19.40 2.87
N ARG A 135 24.71 18.83 1.81
CA ARG A 135 24.98 19.51 0.52
C ARG A 135 23.71 19.91 -0.22
N VAL A 136 22.64 19.12 -0.13
CA VAL A 136 21.36 19.43 -0.78
C VAL A 136 20.60 20.51 -0.01
N VAL A 137 20.63 20.49 1.33
CA VAL A 137 20.05 21.55 2.17
C VAL A 137 20.79 22.87 1.97
N LEU A 138 22.13 22.85 1.96
CA LEU A 138 22.94 24.04 1.67
C LEU A 138 22.61 24.64 0.30
N ALA A 139 22.50 23.80 -0.74
CA ALA A 139 22.15 24.25 -2.09
C ALA A 139 20.74 24.88 -2.15
N ALA A 140 19.76 24.29 -1.47
CA ALA A 140 18.41 24.81 -1.44
C ALA A 140 18.27 26.13 -0.65
N LEU A 141 18.99 26.25 0.48
CA LEU A 141 19.07 27.52 1.23
C LEU A 141 19.83 28.61 0.46
N ALA A 142 20.89 28.26 -0.26
CA ALA A 142 21.61 29.18 -1.15
C ALA A 142 20.69 29.71 -2.26
N TYR A 143 19.89 28.81 -2.87
CA TYR A 143 18.91 29.18 -3.88
C TYR A 143 17.82 30.10 -3.32
N ALA A 144 17.24 29.75 -2.16
CA ALA A 144 16.25 30.59 -1.49
C ALA A 144 16.80 32.00 -1.14
N ALA A 145 18.03 32.10 -0.62
CA ALA A 145 18.68 33.37 -0.36
C ALA A 145 18.92 34.19 -1.65
N SER A 146 19.28 33.53 -2.76
CA SER A 146 19.43 34.21 -4.06
C SER A 146 18.13 34.84 -4.55
N THR A 147 16.97 34.24 -4.23
CA THR A 147 15.62 34.78 -4.51
C THR A 147 15.16 35.88 -3.53
N GLN A 148 16.10 36.56 -2.84
CA GLN A 148 15.86 37.64 -1.89
C GLN A 148 15.07 37.26 -0.63
N LYS A 149 14.96 35.97 -0.29
CA LYS A 149 14.39 35.55 1.00
C LYS A 149 15.40 35.81 2.12
N ARG A 150 14.97 36.53 3.16
CA ARG A 150 15.72 36.67 4.42
C ARG A 150 15.48 35.42 5.26
N LEU A 151 16.56 34.80 5.74
CA LEU A 151 16.52 33.55 6.49
C LEU A 151 17.48 33.63 7.68
N HIS A 152 17.11 33.02 8.81
CA HIS A 152 18.02 32.72 9.90
C HIS A 152 18.08 31.20 10.12
N CYS A 153 19.26 30.63 10.34
CA CYS A 153 19.45 29.19 10.53
C CYS A 153 20.09 28.87 11.88
N TYR A 154 19.35 28.22 12.77
CA TYR A 154 19.94 27.53 13.93
C TYR A 154 20.53 26.20 13.46
N VAL A 155 21.81 25.94 13.76
CA VAL A 155 22.54 24.74 13.34
C VAL A 155 23.03 24.02 14.57
N THR A 156 22.59 22.78 14.79
CA THR A 156 23.12 21.94 15.88
C THR A 156 24.59 21.59 15.67
N THR A 157 25.36 21.47 16.75
CA THR A 157 26.76 20.98 16.73
C THR A 157 26.90 19.60 16.07
N CYS A 158 25.90 18.72 16.20
CA CYS A 158 25.89 17.34 15.71
C CYS A 158 27.05 16.53 16.30
N ALA A 159 27.06 16.42 17.63
CA ALA A 159 27.99 15.57 18.36
C ALA A 159 27.67 14.08 18.10
N PRO A 160 28.68 13.19 17.96
CA PRO A 160 30.12 13.46 18.08
C PRO A 160 30.78 14.02 16.80
N SER A 161 30.08 14.06 15.67
CA SER A 161 30.68 14.37 14.35
C SER A 161 31.21 15.80 14.17
N GLY A 162 30.69 16.78 14.93
CA GLY A 162 31.05 18.20 14.81
C GLY A 162 30.66 18.86 13.47
N LEU A 163 29.92 18.15 12.60
CA LEU A 163 29.61 18.59 11.23
C LEU A 163 28.76 19.86 11.18
N GLY A 164 28.06 20.22 12.26
CA GLY A 164 27.34 21.50 12.39
C GLY A 164 28.23 22.71 12.08
N ALA A 165 29.45 22.73 12.62
CA ALA A 165 30.39 23.83 12.41
C ALA A 165 30.80 23.98 10.93
N LYS A 166 30.81 22.89 10.15
CA LYS A 166 31.04 22.92 8.70
C LYS A 166 29.86 23.57 7.97
N MET A 167 28.62 23.27 8.39
CA MET A 167 27.41 23.88 7.85
C MET A 167 27.31 25.38 8.15
N THR A 168 27.55 25.79 9.41
CA THR A 168 27.59 27.21 9.79
C THR A 168 28.63 27.99 9.00
N LYS A 169 29.85 27.44 8.83
CA LYS A 169 30.90 28.05 7.99
C LYS A 169 30.48 28.18 6.51
N ALA A 170 29.71 27.23 5.98
CA ALA A 170 29.22 27.28 4.60
C ALA A 170 28.10 28.32 4.42
N LEU A 171 27.15 28.39 5.35
CA LEU A 171 26.08 29.41 5.36
C LEU A 171 26.64 30.83 5.52
N ALA A 172 27.62 31.02 6.41
CA ALA A 172 28.29 32.30 6.61
C ALA A 172 29.01 32.80 5.34
N LYS A 173 29.68 31.90 4.58
CA LYS A 173 30.27 32.24 3.26
C LYS A 173 29.22 32.72 2.25
N LEU A 174 28.00 32.19 2.32
CA LEU A 174 26.87 32.60 1.48
C LEU A 174 26.12 33.83 2.01
N LYS A 175 26.59 34.44 3.11
CA LYS A 175 25.95 35.57 3.82
C LYS A 175 24.53 35.27 4.33
N ILE A 176 24.22 33.99 4.56
CA ILE A 176 22.98 33.56 5.22
C ILE A 176 23.20 33.68 6.73
N SER A 177 22.25 34.29 7.45
CA SER A 177 22.34 34.47 8.90
C SER A 177 22.23 33.10 9.59
N CYS A 178 23.18 32.75 10.45
CA CYS A 178 23.19 31.44 11.10
C CYS A 178 23.89 31.46 12.47
N THR A 179 23.41 30.62 13.37
CA THR A 179 23.94 30.44 14.74
C THR A 179 24.24 28.96 14.95
N LEU A 180 25.47 28.64 15.37
CA LEU A 180 25.83 27.29 15.83
C LEU A 180 25.36 27.13 17.28
N VAL A 181 24.62 26.07 17.58
CA VAL A 181 23.99 25.84 18.90
C VAL A 181 24.25 24.42 19.40
N PRO A 182 24.40 24.19 20.72
CA PRO A 182 24.59 22.85 21.26
C PRO A 182 23.37 21.95 21.05
N ASP A 183 23.58 20.64 20.93
CA ASP A 183 22.51 19.67 20.62
C ASP A 183 21.46 19.55 21.75
N ASN A 184 21.78 19.97 22.98
CA ASN A 184 20.83 20.02 24.09
C ASN A 184 19.91 21.27 24.07
N SER A 185 20.19 22.26 23.22
CA SER A 185 19.41 23.52 23.15
C SER A 185 18.10 23.41 22.35
N LEU A 186 17.83 22.25 21.75
CA LEU A 186 16.71 22.01 20.82
C LEU A 186 15.37 22.48 21.38
N ALA A 187 14.95 21.97 22.54
CA ALA A 187 13.65 22.31 23.13
C ALA A 187 13.55 23.78 23.59
N TYR A 188 14.69 24.42 23.90
CA TYR A 188 14.73 25.84 24.28
C TYR A 188 14.57 26.77 23.07
N LEU A 189 15.11 26.38 21.90
CA LEU A 189 15.07 27.18 20.68
C LEU A 189 13.89 26.86 19.75
N MET A 190 13.30 25.66 19.83
CA MET A 190 12.16 25.24 18.99
C MET A 190 10.94 26.20 19.02
N PRO A 191 10.60 26.90 20.12
CA PRO A 191 9.58 27.94 20.11
C PRO A 191 9.87 29.11 19.15
N GLN A 192 11.14 29.42 18.89
CA GLN A 192 11.57 30.52 18.00
C GLN A 192 11.72 30.09 16.53
N VAL A 193 11.53 28.81 16.23
CA VAL A 193 11.75 28.20 14.91
C VAL A 193 10.44 28.09 14.16
N ASP A 194 10.43 28.43 12.87
CA ASP A 194 9.26 28.30 12.00
C ASP A 194 9.18 26.91 11.37
N LEU A 195 10.32 26.35 10.92
CA LEU A 195 10.41 25.03 10.31
C LEU A 195 11.77 24.34 10.56
N VAL A 196 11.78 23.02 10.47
CA VAL A 196 12.99 22.20 10.51
C VAL A 196 13.32 21.68 9.12
N VAL A 197 14.60 21.70 8.75
CA VAL A 197 15.09 21.17 7.46
C VAL A 197 16.24 20.21 7.68
N LEU A 198 16.03 18.95 7.31
CA LEU A 198 17.00 17.86 7.43
C LEU A 198 17.49 17.42 6.05
N GLY A 199 18.71 16.90 6.01
CA GLY A 199 19.16 16.05 4.91
C GLY A 199 18.85 14.57 5.19
N ALA A 200 19.23 13.70 4.26
CA ALA A 200 19.30 12.26 4.48
C ALA A 200 20.59 11.68 3.89
N GLU A 201 21.16 10.68 4.54
CA GLU A 201 22.15 9.79 3.93
C GLU A 201 21.45 8.73 3.08
N ALA A 202 20.31 8.21 3.56
CA ALA A 202 19.40 7.36 2.81
C ALA A 202 17.93 7.59 3.18
N VAL A 203 17.03 7.32 2.23
CA VAL A 203 15.58 7.20 2.43
C VAL A 203 15.24 5.72 2.41
N VAL A 204 14.54 5.24 3.45
CA VAL A 204 14.19 3.82 3.62
C VAL A 204 12.76 3.55 3.14
N GLU A 205 12.41 2.28 2.93
CA GLU A 205 11.15 1.88 2.28
C GLU A 205 9.88 2.25 3.09
N SER A 206 10.02 2.51 4.40
CA SER A 206 8.95 3.07 5.23
C SER A 206 8.62 4.55 4.95
N GLY A 207 9.42 5.23 4.12
CA GLY A 207 9.37 6.68 3.93
C GLY A 207 10.13 7.48 5.00
N GLY A 208 10.63 6.83 6.04
CA GLY A 208 11.57 7.43 6.99
C GLY A 208 12.97 7.61 6.40
N ILE A 209 13.90 8.11 7.20
CA ILE A 209 15.29 8.36 6.76
C ILE A 209 16.34 7.83 7.73
N LEU A 210 17.49 7.45 7.16
CA LEU A 210 18.75 7.32 7.88
C LEU A 210 19.55 8.62 7.67
N ASN A 211 19.92 9.28 8.76
CA ASN A 211 20.68 10.53 8.74
C ASN A 211 21.59 10.60 9.98
N MET A 212 22.46 11.60 10.08
CA MET A 212 23.40 11.76 11.20
C MET A 212 22.68 11.73 12.57
N LEU A 213 23.32 11.08 13.55
CA LEU A 213 22.80 10.89 14.91
C LEU A 213 22.30 12.22 15.52
N GLY A 214 21.04 12.21 15.97
CA GLY A 214 20.32 13.38 16.48
C GLY A 214 19.22 13.86 15.56
N SER A 215 19.15 13.39 14.30
CA SER A 215 18.08 13.75 13.38
C SER A 215 16.70 13.32 13.88
N SER A 216 16.61 12.13 14.49
CA SER A 216 15.36 11.62 15.06
C SER A 216 14.92 12.43 16.28
N LEU A 217 15.87 12.84 17.13
CA LEU A 217 15.59 13.68 18.30
C LEU A 217 15.03 15.04 17.90
N ILE A 218 15.57 15.64 16.83
CA ILE A 218 15.13 16.93 16.31
C ILE A 218 13.74 16.82 15.70
N ALA A 219 13.47 15.79 14.92
CA ALA A 219 12.14 15.57 14.32
C ALA A 219 11.06 15.32 15.38
N MET A 220 11.34 14.49 16.40
CA MET A 220 10.45 14.30 17.55
C MET A 220 10.18 15.61 18.29
N THR A 221 11.23 16.38 18.61
CA THR A 221 11.09 17.67 19.29
C THR A 221 10.25 18.65 18.46
N ALA A 222 10.54 18.78 17.16
CA ALA A 222 9.78 19.62 16.24
C ALA A 222 8.29 19.25 16.22
N SER A 223 7.98 17.96 16.13
CA SER A 223 6.61 17.43 16.17
C SER A 223 5.89 17.78 17.47
N SER A 224 6.55 17.70 18.63
CA SER A 224 5.95 18.10 19.92
C SER A 224 5.65 19.59 20.03
N PHE A 225 6.41 20.45 19.34
CA PHE A 225 6.16 21.89 19.25
C PHE A 225 5.29 22.29 18.04
N GLY A 226 4.77 21.33 17.26
CA GLY A 226 3.97 21.58 16.06
C GLY A 226 4.75 22.28 14.93
N ARG A 227 6.08 22.14 14.89
CA ARG A 227 6.94 22.71 13.85
C ARG A 227 7.09 21.72 12.69
N PRO A 228 6.85 22.13 11.43
CA PRO A 228 6.94 21.23 10.29
C PRO A 228 8.38 20.81 10.02
N VAL A 229 8.57 19.53 9.70
CA VAL A 229 9.85 18.92 9.35
C VAL A 229 9.87 18.60 7.85
N TYR A 230 10.80 19.21 7.15
CA TYR A 230 11.07 18.97 5.73
C TYR A 230 12.38 18.19 5.59
N VAL A 231 12.37 17.12 4.80
CA VAL A 231 13.58 16.36 4.47
C VAL A 231 13.92 16.60 3.01
N LEU A 232 15.17 16.97 2.72
CA LEU A 232 15.68 17.13 1.36
C LEU A 232 16.61 15.96 1.05
N ALA A 233 16.25 15.17 0.04
CA ALA A 233 17.01 13.99 -0.36
C ALA A 233 16.98 13.80 -1.88
N GLU A 234 18.11 13.43 -2.45
CA GLU A 234 18.18 13.03 -3.86
C GLU A 234 17.58 11.62 -4.08
N SER A 235 16.88 11.42 -5.19
CA SER A 235 16.16 10.18 -5.51
C SER A 235 17.03 8.92 -5.58
N PHE A 236 18.34 9.08 -5.83
CA PHE A 236 19.29 7.98 -5.82
C PHE A 236 19.67 7.48 -4.41
N LYS A 237 19.25 8.16 -3.34
CA LYS A 237 19.45 7.76 -1.94
C LYS A 237 18.35 6.85 -1.39
N PHE A 238 17.38 6.48 -2.21
CA PHE A 238 16.33 5.53 -1.84
C PHE A 238 16.96 4.14 -1.80
N MET A 239 16.90 3.49 -0.64
CA MET A 239 17.53 2.19 -0.38
C MET A 239 16.51 1.15 0.05
N ARG A 240 16.80 -0.13 -0.24
CA ARG A 240 16.02 -1.26 0.27
C ARG A 240 16.44 -1.59 1.70
N CYS A 241 15.70 -1.08 2.65
CA CYS A 241 15.90 -1.28 4.08
C CYS A 241 14.61 -0.86 4.80
N TYR A 242 14.23 -1.57 5.86
CA TYR A 242 12.99 -1.34 6.59
C TYR A 242 13.23 -1.36 8.12
N PRO A 243 13.93 -0.35 8.68
CA PRO A 243 14.11 -0.26 10.12
C PRO A 243 12.78 0.14 10.78
N LEU A 244 12.29 -0.70 11.70
CA LEU A 244 11.12 -0.37 12.53
C LEU A 244 11.47 0.67 13.62
N ASP A 245 12.68 0.55 14.19
CA ASP A 245 13.24 1.47 15.18
C ASP A 245 14.78 1.51 15.07
N GLN A 246 15.45 2.22 15.99
CA GLN A 246 16.92 2.37 16.03
C GLN A 246 17.69 1.04 16.09
N ARG A 247 17.11 -0.02 16.66
CA ARG A 247 17.74 -1.34 16.81
C ARG A 247 17.81 -2.07 15.47
N HIS A 248 16.79 -1.87 14.64
CA HIS A 248 16.61 -2.53 13.34
C HIS A 248 17.43 -1.92 12.19
N ILE A 249 18.18 -0.84 12.43
CA ILE A 249 19.17 -0.35 11.46
C ILE A 249 20.29 -1.41 11.37
N PRO A 250 20.66 -1.93 10.19
CA PRO A 250 21.80 -2.86 10.06
C PRO A 250 23.10 -2.28 10.61
N ASP A 251 23.91 -3.13 11.26
CA ASP A 251 25.12 -2.68 11.97
C ASP A 251 26.17 -2.10 11.02
N GLU A 252 26.25 -2.59 9.79
CA GLU A 252 27.07 -2.03 8.70
C GLU A 252 26.70 -0.58 8.32
N PHE A 253 25.53 -0.09 8.74
CA PHE A 253 25.09 1.29 8.55
C PHE A 253 25.22 2.13 9.82
N LYS A 254 25.07 1.50 11.01
CA LYS A 254 25.22 2.18 12.31
C LYS A 254 26.68 2.60 12.57
N TRP A 255 27.65 1.74 12.28
CA TRP A 255 29.03 1.87 12.76
C TRP A 255 30.01 2.26 11.63
N SER A 256 31.10 2.93 11.97
CA SER A 256 32.21 3.18 11.04
C SER A 256 33.10 1.93 10.94
N TYR A 257 33.58 1.61 9.74
CA TYR A 257 34.48 0.46 9.50
C TYR A 257 35.95 0.72 9.88
N ASP A 258 36.28 1.95 10.31
CA ASP A 258 37.63 2.39 10.66
C ASP A 258 38.10 1.80 12.00
N HIS A 259 38.62 0.57 11.94
CA HIS A 259 39.42 0.00 13.02
C HIS A 259 40.82 0.64 13.13
N GLU A 260 41.31 1.32 12.09
CA GLU A 260 42.66 1.91 12.03
C GLU A 260 42.72 3.23 11.22
N CYS A 261 42.20 4.34 11.75
CA CYS A 261 42.60 5.67 11.28
C CYS A 261 42.54 6.74 12.39
N GLY A 262 43.66 7.43 12.63
CA GLY A 262 43.84 8.36 13.75
C GLY A 262 43.19 9.73 13.60
N SER A 263 41.88 9.79 13.31
CA SER A 263 41.11 11.03 13.45
C SER A 263 40.71 11.24 14.92
N LEU A 264 41.19 12.34 15.50
CA LEU A 264 40.98 12.84 16.87
C LEU A 264 39.66 12.42 17.52
N SER A 265 39.73 11.93 18.76
CA SER A 265 38.55 11.52 19.54
C SER A 265 37.60 12.70 19.79
N PRO A 266 36.28 12.46 19.91
CA PRO A 266 35.30 13.50 20.26
C PRO A 266 35.63 14.21 21.59
N SER A 267 36.19 13.48 22.55
CA SER A 267 36.79 13.98 23.79
C SER A 267 37.87 15.05 23.57
N THR A 268 38.63 15.04 22.46
CA THR A 268 39.56 16.13 22.11
C THR A 268 38.84 17.38 21.59
N LEU A 269 37.64 17.23 21.00
CA LEU A 269 36.82 18.35 20.51
C LEU A 269 36.08 19.07 21.66
N LEU A 270 35.76 18.37 22.74
CA LEU A 270 35.15 18.92 23.96
C LEU A 270 36.10 19.85 24.73
N ILE A 271 37.41 19.65 24.63
CA ILE A 271 38.43 20.52 25.27
C ILE A 271 38.42 21.94 24.65
N LEU A 272 37.91 22.12 23.44
CA LEU A 272 37.87 23.42 22.76
C LEU A 272 36.82 24.41 23.30
N THR A 273 35.99 24.00 24.27
CA THR A 273 35.12 24.93 25.02
C THR A 273 35.69 25.45 26.33
N ASP A 274 36.78 24.86 26.85
CA ASP A 274 37.56 25.44 27.94
C ASP A 274 38.53 26.51 27.42
N GLY A 275 37.95 27.54 26.82
CA GLY A 275 38.64 28.78 26.55
C GLY A 275 38.96 29.49 27.87
N ASN A 276 40.17 29.27 28.39
CA ASN A 276 40.89 30.09 29.38
C ASN A 276 40.03 31.13 30.13
N ASN A 277 39.30 30.69 31.17
CA ASN A 277 38.92 31.43 32.39
C ASN A 277 37.67 30.83 33.05
N CYS A 278 37.85 29.76 33.85
CA CYS A 278 37.18 29.61 35.15
C CYS A 278 37.74 28.40 35.91
N LEU A 279 37.71 28.48 37.25
CA LEU A 279 38.08 27.41 38.18
C LEU A 279 39.55 26.97 38.20
N THR A 280 40.45 27.94 38.45
CA THR A 280 41.59 27.68 39.34
C THR A 280 41.08 27.43 40.76
N HIS A 281 40.61 26.21 41.06
CA HIS A 281 40.26 25.79 42.42
C HIS A 281 40.81 24.38 42.73
N ASP A 282 42.03 24.37 43.28
CA ASP A 282 42.57 23.37 44.21
C ASP A 282 42.28 21.87 43.99
N GLU A 283 42.75 21.30 42.87
CA GLU A 283 42.88 19.83 42.71
C GLU A 283 43.90 19.18 43.69
N ASN A 284 44.62 20.01 44.45
CA ASN A 284 45.57 19.59 45.47
C ASN A 284 44.97 19.38 46.85
N ASN A 285 43.68 19.68 47.08
CA ASN A 285 43.03 19.53 48.39
C ASN A 285 41.76 18.66 48.35
N CYS A 286 41.92 17.42 47.85
CA CYS A 286 40.92 16.36 47.97
C CYS A 286 41.44 15.29 48.94
N ASP A 287 40.87 15.26 50.15
CA ASP A 287 41.29 14.43 51.31
C ASP A 287 41.12 12.90 51.11
N PHE A 288 40.69 12.44 49.94
CA PHE A 288 40.38 11.03 49.67
C PHE A 288 41.15 10.52 48.44
N PRO A 289 42.29 9.83 48.64
CA PRO A 289 43.04 9.17 47.57
C PRO A 289 42.20 8.19 46.77
N GLU A 290 41.22 7.52 47.40
CA GLU A 290 40.29 6.63 46.71
C GLU A 290 39.48 7.37 45.64
N MET A 291 39.19 8.67 45.82
CA MET A 291 38.42 9.43 44.83
C MET A 291 39.23 9.71 43.56
N LYS A 292 40.56 9.92 43.65
CA LYS A 292 41.43 10.03 42.46
C LYS A 292 41.52 8.69 41.72
N THR A 293 41.62 7.58 42.44
CA THR A 293 41.63 6.24 41.85
C THR A 293 40.28 5.90 41.21
N ALA A 294 39.17 6.12 41.91
CA ALA A 294 37.83 5.89 41.38
C ALA A 294 37.50 6.79 40.19
N TRP A 295 37.98 8.04 40.17
CA TRP A 295 37.79 8.90 39.00
C TRP A 295 38.65 8.45 37.81
N ALA A 296 39.87 7.97 38.04
CA ALA A 296 40.69 7.34 37.00
C ALA A 296 40.06 6.05 36.44
N ASP A 297 39.46 5.21 37.31
CA ASP A 297 38.72 4.01 36.90
C ASP A 297 37.46 4.37 36.10
N VAL A 298 36.74 5.42 36.49
CA VAL A 298 35.61 5.96 35.74
C VAL A 298 36.08 6.48 34.38
N GLU A 299 37.15 7.28 34.31
CA GLU A 299 37.68 7.82 33.05
C GLU A 299 38.11 6.70 32.10
N ALA A 300 38.80 5.67 32.62
CA ALA A 300 39.22 4.49 31.88
C ALA A 300 38.05 3.67 31.31
N GLN A 301 36.88 3.67 31.98
CA GLN A 301 35.67 2.97 31.52
C GLN A 301 34.77 3.83 30.62
N ARG A 302 34.76 5.15 30.81
CA ARG A 302 33.71 6.06 30.31
C ARG A 302 33.97 6.63 28.92
N VAL A 303 35.23 6.76 28.51
CA VAL A 303 35.59 7.41 27.23
C VAL A 303 35.79 6.39 26.09
N PRO A 304 36.66 5.36 26.19
CA PRO A 304 36.99 4.52 25.03
C PRO A 304 35.80 3.67 24.55
N VAL A 305 35.07 3.04 25.48
CA VAL A 305 34.05 2.03 25.15
C VAL A 305 32.76 2.65 24.60
N ILE A 306 32.39 3.85 25.06
CA ILE A 306 31.19 4.56 24.61
C ILE A 306 31.48 5.32 23.31
N GLU A 307 32.62 6.02 23.19
CA GLU A 307 32.96 6.72 21.94
C GLU A 307 33.18 5.75 20.76
N GLN A 308 33.75 4.56 21.00
CA GLN A 308 33.89 3.51 19.97
C GLN A 308 32.56 2.81 19.62
N LYS A 309 31.49 3.01 20.40
CA LYS A 309 30.17 2.38 20.22
C LYS A 309 29.02 3.40 20.17
N MET A 310 29.28 4.61 19.68
CA MET A 310 28.27 5.60 19.32
C MET A 310 27.91 5.48 17.83
N PRO A 311 26.63 5.28 17.47
CA PRO A 311 26.25 5.10 16.07
C PRO A 311 26.38 6.42 15.31
N ARG A 312 26.84 6.36 14.06
CA ARG A 312 27.02 7.55 13.21
C ARG A 312 25.68 8.08 12.70
N VAL A 313 24.69 7.20 12.54
CA VAL A 313 23.36 7.53 12.02
C VAL A 313 22.25 7.07 12.96
N ASP A 314 21.14 7.78 12.94
CA ASP A 314 19.86 7.37 13.52
C ASP A 314 18.77 7.27 12.45
N TYR A 315 17.70 6.55 12.80
CA TYR A 315 16.49 6.43 11.99
C TYR A 315 15.46 7.47 12.44
N THR A 316 15.05 8.35 11.53
CA THR A 316 13.91 9.24 11.74
C THR A 316 12.66 8.61 11.12
N SER A 317 11.67 8.31 11.97
CA SER A 317 10.38 7.76 11.56
C SER A 317 9.60 8.69 10.61
N PRO A 318 8.90 8.16 9.59
CA PRO A 318 8.07 8.96 8.67
C PRO A 318 6.98 9.77 9.39
N CYS A 319 6.50 9.34 10.56
CA CYS A 319 5.43 10.05 11.28
C CYS A 319 5.84 11.44 11.79
N TYR A 320 7.14 11.72 11.90
CA TYR A 320 7.68 13.04 12.28
C TYR A 320 8.12 13.88 11.08
N ILE A 321 7.92 13.41 9.85
CA ILE A 321 8.33 14.10 8.62
C ILE A 321 7.07 14.52 7.85
N ASN A 322 6.89 15.82 7.61
CA ASN A 322 5.71 16.30 6.87
C ASN A 322 5.86 16.06 5.37
N TYR A 323 7.03 16.36 4.82
CA TYR A 323 7.32 16.22 3.39
C TYR A 323 8.77 15.83 3.13
N LEU A 324 8.95 14.86 2.23
CA LEU A 324 10.21 14.47 1.63
C LEU A 324 10.31 15.13 0.25
N ILE A 325 11.23 16.07 0.10
CA ILE A 325 11.39 16.90 -1.10
C ILE A 325 12.56 16.37 -1.92
N THR A 326 12.23 15.89 -3.11
CA THR A 326 13.15 15.18 -4.01
C THR A 326 13.18 15.82 -5.39
N ASP A 327 14.09 15.37 -6.26
CA ASP A 327 14.15 15.74 -7.67
C ASP A 327 13.06 15.11 -8.54
N LEU A 328 12.27 14.18 -7.97
CA LEU A 328 11.05 13.63 -8.57
C LEU A 328 9.80 14.44 -8.20
N GLY A 329 9.88 15.31 -7.19
CA GLY A 329 8.77 16.08 -6.65
C GLY A 329 8.73 16.07 -5.13
N VAL A 330 7.62 16.58 -4.59
CA VAL A 330 7.33 16.56 -3.16
C VAL A 330 6.50 15.31 -2.83
N LEU A 331 7.02 14.50 -1.92
CA LEU A 331 6.42 13.26 -1.47
C LEU A 331 5.95 13.44 -0.02
N THR A 332 4.77 12.94 0.32
CA THR A 332 4.41 12.69 1.72
C THR A 332 5.02 11.35 2.13
N PRO A 333 5.87 11.26 3.17
CA PRO A 333 6.53 10.02 3.61
C PRO A 333 5.56 8.86 3.79
N SER A 334 4.37 9.16 4.32
CA SER A 334 3.19 8.31 4.35
C SER A 334 1.96 9.20 4.48
N ALA A 335 0.86 8.91 3.77
CA ALA A 335 -0.41 9.59 4.03
C ALA A 335 -0.92 9.16 5.42
N PHE A 336 -1.14 10.14 6.30
CA PHE A 336 -1.39 9.96 7.73
C PHE A 336 -2.60 9.05 8.06
N PRO A 337 -2.60 8.46 9.28
CA PRO A 337 -3.44 9.09 10.30
C PRO A 337 -2.71 9.27 11.64
N ASN A 338 -2.41 10.53 12.00
CA ASN A 338 -2.29 11.01 13.38
C ASN A 338 -2.05 12.52 13.39
N MET A 339 -3.10 13.33 13.52
CA MET A 339 -2.96 14.73 13.93
C MET A 339 -4.13 15.16 14.83
N ASN A 340 -3.81 16.01 15.82
CA ASN A 340 -4.56 16.12 17.06
C ASN A 340 -5.96 16.76 16.97
N ILE A 341 -6.90 16.15 17.71
CA ILE A 341 -8.32 16.51 17.82
C ILE A 341 -8.57 17.93 18.41
N TYR A 342 -7.60 18.49 19.14
CA TYR A 342 -7.74 19.75 19.88
C TYR A 342 -7.84 21.00 18.99
N THR A 343 -7.18 21.01 17.82
CA THR A 343 -7.17 22.19 16.93
C THR A 343 -8.49 22.36 16.17
N PHE A 344 -9.20 21.26 15.90
CA PHE A 344 -10.52 21.30 15.25
C PHE A 344 -11.62 21.69 16.24
N LEU A 345 -11.52 21.24 17.49
CA LEU A 345 -12.48 21.57 18.55
C LEU A 345 -12.53 23.07 18.86
N TYR A 346 -11.37 23.75 18.85
CA TYR A 346 -11.27 25.19 19.15
C TYR A 346 -11.99 26.07 18.11
N ILE A 347 -12.02 25.63 16.84
CA ILE A 347 -12.70 26.34 15.74
C ILE A 347 -14.21 26.07 15.79
N LEU A 348 -14.64 24.87 16.17
CA LEU A 348 -16.06 24.53 16.32
C LEU A 348 -16.75 25.27 17.48
N VAL A 349 -16.08 25.41 18.63
CA VAL A 349 -16.64 26.06 19.83
C VAL A 349 -16.90 27.57 19.63
N CYS A 350 -16.16 28.23 18.72
CA CYS A 350 -16.30 29.66 18.47
C CYS A 350 -17.40 30.02 17.45
N LEU A 351 -18.00 29.04 16.76
CA LEU A 351 -18.98 29.29 15.69
C LEU A 351 -20.36 28.74 16.08
N PHE A 352 -21.17 29.63 16.65
CA PHE A 352 -22.64 29.54 16.82
C PHE A 352 -23.18 28.81 18.06
N ASN A 353 -22.83 29.35 19.23
CA ASN A 353 -23.81 29.52 20.29
C ASN A 353 -24.84 30.61 19.88
N THR A 354 -26.12 30.25 19.71
CA THR A 354 -27.32 31.05 20.10
C THR A 354 -28.60 30.22 19.93
N ASN A 355 -29.11 29.67 21.04
CA ASN A 355 -30.47 29.92 21.60
C ASN A 355 -31.64 30.00 20.59
N ILE A 356 -32.69 29.16 20.59
CA ILE A 356 -33.55 28.61 21.67
C ILE A 356 -34.38 27.46 21.02
N SER A 357 -34.94 26.42 21.67
CA SER A 357 -35.40 26.24 23.07
C SER A 357 -35.18 24.79 23.60
N THR A 358 -35.66 24.51 24.82
CA THR A 358 -35.65 23.21 25.50
C THR A 358 -36.89 22.35 25.25
N VAL A 359 -36.70 21.05 24.97
CA VAL A 359 -37.57 19.98 25.49
C VAL A 359 -36.68 19.04 26.29
N THR A 360 -36.89 19.01 27.60
CA THR A 360 -36.23 18.07 28.51
C THR A 360 -36.89 16.71 28.39
N THR A 361 -36.34 15.82 27.58
CA THR A 361 -36.59 14.39 27.69
C THR A 361 -35.51 13.80 28.58
N THR A 362 -35.91 13.26 29.73
CA THR A 362 -35.07 12.47 30.60
C THR A 362 -34.42 11.34 29.80
N ILE A 363 -33.08 11.30 29.75
CA ILE A 363 -32.36 10.09 29.38
C ILE A 363 -32.59 9.11 30.52
N VAL A 364 -33.59 8.25 30.34
CA VAL A 364 -33.60 6.92 30.97
C VAL A 364 -32.58 6.12 30.18
N ASP A 365 -31.58 5.56 30.88
CA ASP A 365 -30.61 4.65 30.30
C ASP A 365 -31.33 3.41 29.76
N ASN A 366 -31.66 3.41 28.46
CA ASN A 366 -31.99 2.19 27.74
C ASN A 366 -30.69 1.52 27.30
N ASP A 367 -30.00 0.92 28.27
CA ASP A 367 -28.95 -0.04 28.01
C ASP A 367 -29.56 -1.32 27.42
N SER A 368 -29.69 -1.34 26.09
CA SER A 368 -29.86 -2.57 25.31
C SER A 368 -28.61 -2.77 24.46
N SER A 369 -27.66 -3.49 25.02
CA SER A 369 -26.32 -3.76 24.49
C SER A 369 -26.32 -4.46 23.12
N GLY A 370 -26.41 -3.69 22.05
CA GLY A 370 -26.21 -4.15 20.67
C GLY A 370 -24.73 -4.34 20.35
N SER A 371 -24.10 -5.41 20.86
CA SER A 371 -22.74 -5.79 20.44
C SER A 371 -22.70 -5.99 18.93
N ALA A 372 -21.75 -5.34 18.24
CA ALA A 372 -21.61 -5.47 16.78
C ALA A 372 -21.52 -6.94 16.34
N SER A 373 -22.20 -7.26 15.23
CA SER A 373 -22.17 -8.59 14.62
C SER A 373 -20.79 -8.87 14.05
N ARG A 374 -20.33 -10.12 14.20
CA ARG A 374 -19.01 -10.60 13.78
C ARG A 374 -19.14 -11.82 12.89
N LEU A 375 -18.16 -12.04 12.02
CA LEU A 375 -18.15 -13.16 11.07
C LEU A 375 -16.86 -13.96 11.14
N LEU A 376 -16.98 -15.27 11.32
CA LEU A 376 -15.98 -16.25 10.93
C LEU A 376 -16.32 -16.78 9.53
N VAL A 377 -15.35 -16.79 8.62
CA VAL A 377 -15.45 -17.42 7.30
C VAL A 377 -14.53 -18.64 7.27
N LEU A 378 -15.09 -19.80 6.95
CA LEU A 378 -14.33 -21.00 6.60
C LEU A 378 -14.34 -21.11 5.07
N LEU A 379 -13.20 -20.82 4.45
CA LEU A 379 -12.99 -20.89 3.01
C LEU A 379 -12.23 -22.18 2.69
N ILE A 380 -12.93 -23.16 2.14
CA ILE A 380 -12.40 -24.51 1.93
C ILE A 380 -12.12 -24.69 0.43
N ASP A 381 -10.84 -24.71 0.05
CA ASP A 381 -10.44 -24.81 -1.36
C ASP A 381 -10.92 -26.13 -1.99
N GLY A 382 -11.41 -26.05 -3.23
CA GLY A 382 -11.87 -27.21 -3.99
C GLY A 382 -13.12 -27.91 -3.42
N LEU A 383 -13.82 -27.33 -2.43
CA LEU A 383 -15.05 -27.90 -1.87
C LEU A 383 -16.22 -27.77 -2.86
N ARG A 384 -16.31 -28.75 -3.75
CA ARG A 384 -17.40 -28.97 -4.69
C ARG A 384 -18.73 -29.27 -3.97
N TRP A 385 -19.81 -28.70 -4.48
CA TRP A 385 -21.13 -28.65 -3.82
C TRP A 385 -21.80 -30.01 -3.52
N ASP A 386 -21.64 -31.02 -4.38
CA ASP A 386 -22.35 -32.31 -4.29
C ASP A 386 -21.65 -33.34 -3.37
N VAL A 387 -20.36 -33.13 -3.08
CA VAL A 387 -19.58 -34.00 -2.17
C VAL A 387 -20.17 -34.02 -0.76
N ILE A 388 -20.76 -32.89 -0.33
CA ILE A 388 -21.47 -32.77 0.96
C ILE A 388 -22.73 -33.66 0.97
N ALA A 389 -23.48 -33.72 -0.14
CA ALA A 389 -24.67 -34.57 -0.22
C ALA A 389 -24.31 -36.06 -0.12
N GLY A 390 -23.30 -36.51 -0.90
CA GLY A 390 -22.81 -37.89 -0.83
C GLY A 390 -22.25 -38.28 0.55
N HIS A 391 -21.56 -37.36 1.23
CA HIS A 391 -21.11 -37.57 2.61
C HIS A 391 -22.28 -37.77 3.58
N LEU A 392 -23.31 -36.91 3.50
CA LEU A 392 -24.50 -36.96 4.37
C LEU A 392 -25.39 -38.19 4.12
N GLU A 393 -25.40 -38.74 2.90
CA GLU A 393 -26.04 -40.02 2.61
C GLU A 393 -25.26 -41.21 3.23
N SER A 394 -23.93 -41.10 3.32
CA SER A 394 -23.06 -42.15 3.87
C SER A 394 -22.91 -42.13 5.41
N ASN A 395 -23.17 -40.99 6.06
CA ASN A 395 -22.95 -40.78 7.50
C ASN A 395 -24.27 -40.42 8.22
N THR A 396 -24.74 -41.32 9.09
CA THR A 396 -26.03 -41.15 9.78
C THR A 396 -26.00 -40.13 10.92
N ASN A 397 -24.83 -39.81 11.47
CA ASN A 397 -24.64 -38.94 12.64
C ASN A 397 -24.95 -37.46 12.31
N GLU A 398 -25.46 -36.70 13.30
CA GLU A 398 -25.75 -35.26 13.16
C GLU A 398 -24.54 -34.37 13.49
N PHE A 399 -23.47 -34.46 12.70
CA PHE A 399 -22.30 -33.58 12.78
C PHE A 399 -22.44 -32.32 11.91
N GLY A 400 -21.35 -31.57 11.74
CA GLY A 400 -21.29 -30.19 11.27
C GLY A 400 -22.12 -29.86 10.03
N PHE A 401 -21.94 -30.57 8.91
CA PHE A 401 -22.67 -30.29 7.67
C PHE A 401 -24.18 -30.54 7.81
N LYS A 402 -24.57 -31.56 8.58
CA LYS A 402 -25.98 -31.89 8.84
C LYS A 402 -26.63 -30.84 9.73
N ARG A 403 -25.89 -30.31 10.71
CA ARG A 403 -26.32 -29.17 11.53
C ARG A 403 -26.44 -27.88 10.71
N LEU A 404 -25.49 -27.60 9.82
CA LEU A 404 -25.58 -26.44 8.90
C LEU A 404 -26.86 -26.49 8.05
N GLN A 405 -27.20 -27.63 7.45
CA GLN A 405 -28.44 -27.78 6.67
C GLN A 405 -29.72 -27.64 7.50
N LYS A 406 -29.73 -28.22 8.71
CA LYS A 406 -30.91 -28.30 9.58
C LYS A 406 -31.21 -26.99 10.32
N ASN A 407 -30.15 -26.30 10.77
CA ASN A 407 -30.23 -25.18 11.71
C ASN A 407 -29.68 -23.86 11.14
N GLY A 408 -28.99 -23.86 10.00
CA GLY A 408 -28.49 -22.66 9.30
C GLY A 408 -29.32 -22.29 8.07
N ALA A 409 -28.85 -21.30 7.33
CA ALA A 409 -29.36 -20.94 6.00
C ALA A 409 -28.33 -21.33 4.94
N TYR A 410 -28.74 -21.87 3.80
CA TYR A 410 -27.78 -22.26 2.76
C TYR A 410 -28.29 -22.14 1.33
N LEU A 411 -27.36 -21.88 0.41
CA LEU A 411 -27.55 -21.95 -1.03
C LEU A 411 -26.84 -23.21 -1.52
N GLN A 412 -27.60 -24.16 -2.07
CA GLN A 412 -27.11 -25.51 -2.38
C GLN A 412 -25.84 -25.49 -3.25
N ARG A 413 -25.83 -24.63 -4.27
CA ARG A 413 -24.66 -24.38 -5.12
C ARG A 413 -24.81 -23.04 -5.86
N PHE A 414 -23.71 -22.42 -6.24
CA PHE A 414 -23.64 -21.31 -7.19
C PHE A 414 -22.41 -21.44 -8.10
N THR A 415 -22.40 -20.66 -9.18
CA THR A 415 -21.38 -20.73 -10.23
C THR A 415 -20.15 -19.87 -9.85
N PRO A 416 -18.90 -20.37 -9.97
CA PRO A 416 -17.70 -19.54 -9.84
C PRO A 416 -17.53 -18.55 -11.01
N VAL A 417 -16.48 -17.72 -11.00
CA VAL A 417 -16.03 -16.94 -12.17
C VAL A 417 -15.05 -17.75 -13.02
N PHE A 418 -14.91 -17.42 -14.32
CA PHE A 418 -13.96 -18.09 -15.22
C PHE A 418 -12.55 -17.47 -15.14
N PRO A 419 -11.46 -18.26 -15.08
CA PRO A 419 -11.43 -19.70 -14.88
C PRO A 419 -11.78 -20.05 -13.44
N ALA A 420 -12.38 -21.23 -13.25
CA ALA A 420 -12.70 -21.80 -11.94
C ALA A 420 -11.43 -22.24 -11.18
N GLU A 421 -10.58 -21.26 -10.89
CA GLU A 421 -9.26 -21.36 -10.28
C GLU A 421 -9.23 -20.53 -9.00
N CYS A 422 -8.41 -20.95 -8.04
CA CYS A 422 -8.32 -20.39 -6.70
C CYS A 422 -8.17 -18.86 -6.69
N TYR A 423 -7.10 -18.31 -7.27
CA TYR A 423 -6.80 -16.87 -7.21
C TYR A 423 -7.92 -15.95 -7.76
N PRO A 424 -8.46 -16.15 -8.98
CA PRO A 424 -9.59 -15.35 -9.47
C PRO A 424 -10.81 -15.39 -8.55
N ASN A 425 -11.19 -16.58 -8.09
CA ASN A 425 -12.42 -16.76 -7.30
C ASN A 425 -12.28 -16.23 -5.88
N ILE A 426 -11.15 -16.48 -5.20
CA ILE A 426 -10.85 -15.86 -3.89
C ILE A 426 -10.92 -14.34 -4.00
N TYR A 427 -10.29 -13.73 -5.02
CA TYR A 427 -10.36 -12.28 -5.17
C TYR A 427 -11.79 -11.77 -5.39
N SER A 428 -12.56 -12.42 -6.26
CA SER A 428 -13.96 -12.05 -6.51
C SER A 428 -14.83 -12.13 -5.24
N LEU A 429 -14.54 -12.99 -4.26
CA LEU A 429 -15.31 -13.02 -3.00
C LEU A 429 -15.20 -11.72 -2.19
N PHE A 430 -14.05 -11.01 -2.23
CA PHE A 430 -13.72 -9.94 -1.26
C PHE A 430 -13.78 -8.51 -1.80
N THR A 431 -14.37 -8.28 -2.98
CA THR A 431 -14.32 -7.00 -3.71
C THR A 431 -15.55 -6.76 -4.59
N ASP A 432 -15.94 -5.49 -4.85
CA ASP A 432 -17.13 -5.14 -5.64
C ASP A 432 -16.98 -3.78 -6.39
N ASN A 433 -17.26 -3.75 -7.72
CA ASN A 433 -18.18 -2.79 -8.41
C ASN A 433 -17.89 -2.69 -9.93
N LEU A 434 -18.93 -2.89 -10.75
CA LEU A 434 -18.91 -2.97 -12.22
C LEU A 434 -19.07 -1.61 -12.96
N ASP A 435 -19.55 -0.54 -12.31
CA ASP A 435 -20.16 0.62 -13.02
C ASP A 435 -19.31 1.91 -13.16
N SER A 436 -18.02 1.93 -12.79
CA SER A 436 -17.30 3.20 -12.54
C SER A 436 -16.04 3.47 -13.38
N PHE A 437 -15.86 2.86 -14.56
CA PHE A 437 -14.64 3.02 -15.38
C PHE A 437 -14.84 3.34 -16.88
N LEU A 438 -15.88 4.11 -17.23
CA LEU A 438 -16.21 4.45 -18.62
C LEU A 438 -15.50 5.70 -19.22
N THR A 439 -14.57 6.34 -18.50
CA THR A 439 -14.00 7.65 -18.90
C THR A 439 -12.50 7.83 -18.64
N LEU A 440 -11.64 6.96 -19.18
CA LEU A 440 -10.23 7.30 -19.43
C LEU A 440 -9.77 6.87 -20.82
N THR A 441 -8.92 7.71 -21.43
CA THR A 441 -8.69 7.76 -22.89
C THR A 441 -7.67 6.75 -23.42
N ASN A 442 -7.81 6.45 -24.72
CA ASN A 442 -6.95 5.56 -25.50
C ASN A 442 -5.45 5.84 -25.35
N GLU A 443 -4.73 4.89 -24.73
CA GLU A 443 -3.35 4.41 -25.03
C GLU A 443 -2.78 3.57 -23.86
N MET A 444 -3.41 3.57 -22.68
CA MET A 444 -2.96 2.78 -21.51
C MET A 444 -3.61 1.38 -21.38
N MET A 445 -4.38 0.92 -22.38
CA MET A 445 -5.13 -0.35 -22.40
C MET A 445 -4.26 -1.60 -22.67
N LEU A 446 -3.04 -1.65 -22.11
CA LEU A 446 -2.04 -2.70 -22.38
C LEU A 446 -1.43 -3.31 -21.09
N ARG A 447 -2.04 -3.08 -19.92
CA ARG A 447 -1.55 -3.61 -18.62
C ARG A 447 -2.71 -4.13 -17.75
N PHE A 448 -2.40 -5.18 -16.98
CA PHE A 448 -3.32 -6.19 -16.46
C PHE A 448 -3.91 -5.78 -15.08
N SER A 449 -4.87 -4.86 -15.04
CA SER A 449 -5.35 -4.20 -13.80
C SER A 449 -6.26 -5.05 -12.92
N LEU A 450 -5.91 -5.28 -11.63
CA LEU A 450 -6.80 -5.74 -10.55
C LEU A 450 -7.70 -4.61 -10.04
N THR A 451 -9.04 -4.80 -10.00
CA THR A 451 -9.99 -4.01 -9.17
C THR A 451 -11.33 -4.68 -8.78
N GLY A 452 -11.43 -6.01 -8.71
CA GLY A 452 -12.62 -6.63 -8.07
C GLY A 452 -13.92 -6.57 -8.86
N ARG A 453 -13.88 -7.17 -10.04
CA ARG A 453 -14.92 -7.19 -11.07
C ARG A 453 -14.93 -8.60 -11.66
N HIS A 454 -15.54 -8.83 -12.83
CA HIS A 454 -15.26 -10.05 -13.58
C HIS A 454 -13.77 -10.00 -14.10
N PRO A 455 -13.14 -11.11 -14.52
CA PRO A 455 -11.81 -11.14 -15.16
C PRO A 455 -11.52 -10.05 -16.22
N ILE A 456 -12.57 -9.57 -16.88
CA ILE A 456 -12.66 -8.36 -17.73
C ILE A 456 -11.86 -7.15 -17.26
N ASP A 457 -12.02 -6.80 -15.98
CA ASP A 457 -11.56 -5.52 -15.42
C ASP A 457 -10.70 -5.71 -14.15
N HIS A 458 -10.47 -6.96 -13.72
CA HIS A 458 -9.53 -7.28 -12.63
C HIS A 458 -8.26 -8.03 -13.08
N GLY A 459 -8.10 -8.37 -14.35
CA GLY A 459 -6.77 -8.62 -14.94
C GLY A 459 -5.92 -9.77 -14.37
N VAL A 460 -6.42 -10.57 -13.43
CA VAL A 460 -5.74 -11.74 -12.88
C VAL A 460 -6.53 -12.96 -13.32
N ILE A 461 -5.96 -13.66 -14.29
CA ILE A 461 -6.57 -14.86 -14.87
C ILE A 461 -5.72 -16.11 -14.60
N LEU A 462 -4.56 -15.93 -13.94
CA LEU A 462 -3.54 -16.96 -13.68
C LEU A 462 -2.76 -16.65 -12.38
N PRO A 463 -2.26 -17.66 -11.63
CA PRO A 463 -1.36 -17.41 -10.50
C PRO A 463 -0.07 -16.66 -10.90
N THR A 464 0.43 -16.87 -12.13
CA THR A 464 1.64 -16.18 -12.63
C THR A 464 1.44 -14.69 -12.96
N THR A 465 0.21 -14.17 -12.97
CA THR A 465 -0.01 -12.71 -13.01
C THR A 465 0.25 -12.05 -11.64
N PHE A 466 0.36 -12.85 -10.57
CA PHE A 466 0.44 -12.40 -9.18
C PHE A 466 1.88 -12.40 -8.62
N SER A 467 2.86 -11.92 -9.39
CA SER A 467 4.21 -11.67 -8.86
C SER A 467 4.31 -10.25 -8.27
N GLU A 468 5.05 -10.08 -7.18
CA GLU A 468 5.31 -8.77 -6.56
C GLU A 468 6.09 -7.82 -7.49
N HIS A 469 6.74 -8.35 -8.53
CA HIS A 469 7.42 -7.58 -9.57
C HIS A 469 6.47 -7.07 -10.66
N THR A 470 5.23 -7.57 -10.72
CA THR A 470 4.23 -7.10 -11.67
C THR A 470 3.65 -5.78 -11.17
N THR A 471 4.00 -4.67 -11.82
CA THR A 471 3.55 -3.33 -11.44
C THR A 471 2.77 -2.66 -12.57
N ILE A 472 1.78 -1.85 -12.17
CA ILE A 472 1.07 -0.93 -13.06
C ILE A 472 1.37 0.49 -12.56
N ASN A 473 1.87 1.33 -13.46
CA ASN A 473 2.30 2.70 -13.15
C ASN A 473 3.31 2.78 -11.97
N GLY A 474 4.18 1.77 -11.83
CA GLY A 474 5.19 1.69 -10.76
C GLY A 474 4.63 1.30 -9.38
N LYS A 475 3.35 0.95 -9.27
CA LYS A 475 2.73 0.42 -8.05
C LYS A 475 2.45 -1.09 -8.18
N PRO A 476 2.63 -1.91 -7.12
CA PRO A 476 2.22 -3.31 -7.13
C PRO A 476 0.73 -3.44 -7.46
N ILE A 477 0.32 -4.46 -8.22
CA ILE A 477 -1.10 -4.57 -8.62
C ILE A 477 -2.03 -4.71 -7.39
N ARG A 478 -1.53 -5.29 -6.29
CA ARG A 478 -2.21 -5.40 -4.99
C ARG A 478 -2.72 -4.06 -4.43
N SER A 479 -2.07 -2.94 -4.74
CA SER A 479 -2.38 -1.63 -4.14
C SER A 479 -3.43 -0.81 -4.90
N GLN A 480 -4.20 -1.44 -5.79
CA GLN A 480 -5.10 -0.75 -6.73
C GLN A 480 -6.58 -1.10 -6.52
N VAL A 481 -6.86 -2.19 -5.80
CA VAL A 481 -8.20 -2.56 -5.30
C VAL A 481 -8.34 -2.15 -3.84
N GLU A 482 -9.55 -1.80 -3.44
CA GLU A 482 -9.95 -1.84 -2.04
C GLU A 482 -10.79 -3.11 -1.83
N GLY A 483 -10.26 -4.05 -1.06
CA GLY A 483 -11.00 -5.22 -0.60
C GLY A 483 -11.71 -4.97 0.72
N LEU A 484 -12.45 -5.98 1.18
CA LEU A 484 -13.16 -5.91 2.45
C LEU A 484 -12.22 -5.74 3.65
N TRP A 485 -10.96 -6.20 3.55
CA TRP A 485 -9.95 -6.00 4.60
C TRP A 485 -9.47 -4.54 4.68
N GLU A 486 -9.16 -3.85 3.58
CA GLU A 486 -8.90 -2.40 3.64
C GLU A 486 -10.15 -1.61 4.06
N THR A 487 -11.33 -2.01 3.59
CA THR A 487 -12.61 -1.36 3.93
C THR A 487 -12.90 -1.43 5.44
N GLY A 488 -12.65 -2.60 6.07
CA GLY A 488 -12.75 -2.79 7.52
C GLY A 488 -11.76 -1.92 8.29
N VAL A 489 -10.49 -1.91 7.86
CA VAL A 489 -9.41 -1.09 8.45
C VAL A 489 -9.79 0.40 8.49
N LYS A 490 -10.30 0.95 7.38
CA LYS A 490 -10.76 2.36 7.32
C LYS A 490 -11.92 2.67 8.26
N GLN A 491 -12.69 1.66 8.68
CA GLN A 491 -13.81 1.78 9.61
C GLN A 491 -13.44 1.41 11.05
N ASN A 492 -12.15 1.20 11.34
CA ASN A 492 -11.65 0.72 12.63
C ASN A 492 -12.26 -0.63 13.04
N LYS A 493 -12.56 -1.50 12.06
CA LYS A 493 -13.08 -2.86 12.22
C LYS A 493 -12.01 -3.86 11.80
N GLY A 494 -11.45 -4.58 12.76
CA GLY A 494 -10.32 -5.46 12.46
C GLY A 494 -10.68 -6.63 11.55
N VAL A 495 -9.77 -6.99 10.65
CA VAL A 495 -9.94 -8.11 9.72
C VAL A 495 -8.76 -9.08 9.80
N HIS A 496 -9.00 -10.33 10.18
CA HIS A 496 -7.94 -11.33 10.37
C HIS A 496 -8.04 -12.44 9.31
N LEU A 497 -6.99 -12.59 8.51
CA LEU A 497 -6.87 -13.58 7.46
C LEU A 497 -5.86 -14.64 7.89
N TYR A 498 -6.23 -15.92 7.82
CA TYR A 498 -5.39 -17.04 8.25
C TYR A 498 -5.07 -17.94 7.06
N HIS A 499 -3.81 -17.91 6.64
CA HIS A 499 -3.23 -18.75 5.58
C HIS A 499 -3.87 -18.61 4.18
N LEU A 500 -4.60 -17.54 3.88
CA LEU A 500 -5.04 -17.29 2.51
C LEU A 500 -3.82 -17.18 1.57
N PRO A 501 -3.90 -17.61 0.30
CA PRO A 501 -2.79 -17.50 -0.66
C PRO A 501 -2.28 -16.06 -0.87
N ILE A 502 -3.09 -15.05 -0.54
CA ILE A 502 -2.73 -13.63 -0.58
C ILE A 502 -1.92 -13.14 0.64
N CYS A 503 -1.80 -13.95 1.71
CA CYS A 503 -0.91 -13.68 2.84
C CYS A 503 0.51 -14.11 2.48
N SER A 504 1.27 -13.21 1.85
CA SER A 504 2.72 -13.35 1.71
C SER A 504 3.44 -13.10 3.04
N THR A 505 4.70 -13.52 3.13
CA THR A 505 5.54 -13.41 4.34
C THR A 505 5.84 -11.98 4.80
N GLU A 506 5.43 -10.96 4.04
CA GLU A 506 5.71 -9.53 4.29
C GLU A 506 4.54 -8.76 4.91
N VAL A 507 3.39 -9.38 5.18
CA VAL A 507 2.15 -8.67 5.55
C VAL A 507 1.78 -8.85 7.02
N GLY A 508 2.52 -8.15 7.87
CA GLY A 508 2.31 -8.10 9.33
C GLY A 508 2.68 -6.75 9.96
N GLY A 509 2.41 -5.64 9.27
CA GLY A 509 2.59 -4.29 9.80
C GLY A 509 1.43 -3.86 10.69
N GLU A 510 1.72 -3.21 11.81
CA GLU A 510 0.73 -2.76 12.81
C GLU A 510 -0.27 -1.73 12.23
N ASN A 511 -1.38 -2.19 11.64
CA ASN A 511 -2.61 -1.41 11.41
C ASN A 511 -3.81 -2.31 11.02
N SER A 512 -4.63 -2.65 12.01
CA SER A 512 -6.03 -3.13 11.94
C SER A 512 -6.41 -4.31 11.01
N TRP A 513 -5.50 -4.90 10.25
CA TRP A 513 -5.72 -6.21 9.62
C TRP A 513 -4.49 -7.10 9.74
N TYR A 514 -4.74 -8.37 9.99
CA TYR A 514 -3.75 -9.40 10.27
C TYR A 514 -3.79 -10.42 9.13
N CYS A 515 -2.64 -10.81 8.58
CA CYS A 515 -2.55 -11.85 7.54
C CYS A 515 -1.51 -12.89 7.98
N GLU A 516 -1.95 -14.06 8.45
CA GLU A 516 -1.02 -15.14 8.76
C GLU A 516 -0.51 -15.78 7.47
N PRO A 517 0.81 -15.82 7.22
CA PRO A 517 1.35 -16.36 5.98
C PRO A 517 0.88 -17.80 5.72
N TYR A 518 0.59 -18.11 4.45
CA TYR A 518 0.31 -19.48 4.05
C TYR A 518 1.55 -20.36 4.21
N SER A 519 1.37 -21.51 4.86
CA SER A 519 2.39 -22.56 4.96
C SER A 519 1.71 -23.92 5.05
N GLN A 520 2.04 -24.81 4.11
CA GLN A 520 1.52 -26.18 4.04
C GLN A 520 1.95 -27.07 5.22
N GLU A 521 3.04 -26.71 5.90
CA GLU A 521 3.48 -27.40 7.12
C GLU A 521 2.60 -26.98 8.31
N VAL A 522 2.14 -25.73 8.33
CA VAL A 522 1.36 -25.15 9.44
C VAL A 522 -0.13 -25.38 9.25
N MET A 523 -0.72 -25.04 8.11
CA MET A 523 -2.12 -25.32 7.80
C MET A 523 -2.25 -26.73 7.26
N ASN A 524 -2.69 -27.64 8.12
CA ASN A 524 -2.89 -29.06 7.84
C ASN A 524 -4.06 -29.56 8.73
N PRO A 525 -4.58 -30.79 8.51
CA PRO A 525 -5.71 -31.30 9.30
C PRO A 525 -5.55 -31.13 10.81
N MET A 526 -4.39 -31.48 11.39
CA MET A 526 -4.15 -31.44 12.84
C MET A 526 -4.24 -30.02 13.43
N ASN A 527 -3.90 -29.00 12.64
CA ASN A 527 -3.81 -27.62 13.08
C ASN A 527 -5.06 -26.78 12.73
N LEU A 528 -5.93 -27.23 11.82
CA LEU A 528 -7.13 -26.50 11.40
C LEU A 528 -7.99 -26.04 12.59
N ASN A 529 -8.25 -26.93 13.55
CA ASN A 529 -9.05 -26.60 14.73
C ASN A 529 -8.37 -25.55 15.63
N ALA A 530 -7.04 -25.58 15.75
CA ALA A 530 -6.28 -24.58 16.49
C ALA A 530 -6.30 -23.21 15.81
N THR A 531 -6.23 -23.17 14.47
CA THR A 531 -6.37 -21.93 13.70
C THR A 531 -7.78 -21.36 13.79
N ILE A 532 -8.82 -22.20 13.76
CA ILE A 532 -10.21 -21.78 14.00
C ILE A 532 -10.37 -21.20 15.40
N GLN A 533 -9.80 -21.84 16.44
CA GLN A 533 -9.82 -21.29 17.80
C GLN A 533 -9.14 -19.91 17.86
N LYS A 534 -7.95 -19.77 17.27
CA LYS A 534 -7.20 -18.49 17.19
C LYS A 534 -8.00 -17.40 16.47
N ALA A 535 -8.70 -17.73 15.39
CA ALA A 535 -9.60 -16.83 14.68
C ALA A 535 -10.79 -16.39 15.54
N VAL A 536 -11.44 -17.34 16.22
CA VAL A 536 -12.56 -17.04 17.13
C VAL A 536 -12.12 -16.23 18.34
N ASP A 537 -10.94 -16.48 18.91
CA ASP A 537 -10.43 -15.70 20.04
C ASP A 537 -10.26 -14.21 19.67
N GLY A 538 -9.81 -13.93 18.44
CA GLY A 538 -9.74 -12.57 17.88
C GLY A 538 -11.12 -11.92 17.68
N LEU A 539 -12.12 -12.69 17.23
CA LEU A 539 -13.50 -12.19 17.14
C LEU A 539 -14.10 -11.93 18.54
N LYS A 540 -13.88 -12.85 19.48
CA LYS A 540 -14.40 -12.81 20.85
C LYS A 540 -13.82 -11.67 21.68
N ASN A 541 -12.53 -11.39 21.54
CA ASN A 541 -11.88 -10.27 22.23
C ASN A 541 -12.09 -8.91 21.54
N GLY A 542 -12.72 -8.90 20.36
CA GLY A 542 -13.04 -7.69 19.61
C GLY A 542 -11.90 -7.13 18.76
N SER A 543 -10.74 -7.78 18.70
CA SER A 543 -9.66 -7.40 17.78
C SER A 543 -10.05 -7.61 16.31
N ALA A 544 -10.94 -8.58 16.03
CA ALA A 544 -11.53 -8.80 14.71
C ALA A 544 -13.06 -8.62 14.70
N HIS A 545 -13.57 -8.19 13.55
CA HIS A 545 -14.98 -8.20 13.16
C HIS A 545 -15.25 -9.20 12.03
N LEU A 546 -14.23 -9.41 11.18
CA LEU A 546 -14.18 -10.46 10.17
C LEU A 546 -12.93 -11.30 10.41
N ALA A 547 -13.06 -12.63 10.47
CA ALA A 547 -11.94 -13.54 10.41
C ALA A 547 -12.17 -14.56 9.29
N VAL A 548 -11.14 -14.83 8.47
CA VAL A 548 -11.20 -15.80 7.37
C VAL A 548 -10.13 -16.85 7.57
N VAL A 549 -10.51 -18.12 7.66
CA VAL A 549 -9.60 -19.26 7.71
C VAL A 549 -9.69 -20.00 6.38
N TYR A 550 -8.56 -20.06 5.67
CA TYR A 550 -8.43 -20.82 4.42
C TYR A 550 -7.84 -22.20 4.68
N TYR A 551 -8.34 -23.22 3.97
CA TYR A 551 -7.93 -24.61 4.12
C TYR A 551 -7.94 -25.34 2.77
N ASP A 552 -6.77 -25.79 2.32
CA ASP A 552 -6.49 -26.27 0.96
C ASP A 552 -6.41 -27.80 0.80
N GLU A 553 -6.59 -28.54 1.89
CA GLU A 553 -6.39 -30.00 1.89
C GLU A 553 -7.37 -30.75 0.97
N LEU A 554 -8.60 -30.26 0.80
CA LEU A 554 -9.59 -30.91 -0.08
C LEU A 554 -9.22 -30.78 -1.56
N ASP A 555 -8.76 -29.62 -2.01
CA ASP A 555 -8.20 -29.44 -3.36
C ASP A 555 -7.02 -30.39 -3.60
N ARG A 556 -6.04 -30.39 -2.69
CA ARG A 556 -4.84 -31.25 -2.79
C ARG A 556 -5.19 -32.75 -2.88
N ILE A 557 -6.14 -33.21 -2.08
CA ILE A 557 -6.62 -34.60 -2.08
C ILE A 557 -7.47 -34.88 -3.33
N GLY A 558 -8.28 -33.91 -3.78
CA GLY A 558 -9.07 -33.96 -5.00
C GLY A 558 -8.20 -34.09 -6.26
N HIS A 559 -7.14 -33.29 -6.37
CA HIS A 559 -6.13 -33.44 -7.41
C HIS A 559 -5.42 -34.80 -7.40
N ARG A 560 -5.09 -35.33 -6.22
CA ARG A 560 -4.33 -36.58 -6.10
C ARG A 560 -5.16 -37.85 -6.35
N TYR A 561 -6.39 -37.89 -5.84
CA TYR A 561 -7.23 -39.10 -5.83
C TYR A 561 -8.55 -38.98 -6.59
N GLY A 562 -8.98 -37.75 -6.92
CA GLY A 562 -10.26 -37.44 -7.56
C GLY A 562 -11.29 -36.87 -6.58
N PRO A 563 -12.23 -36.03 -7.05
CA PRO A 563 -13.18 -35.28 -6.22
C PRO A 563 -14.16 -36.17 -5.42
N LEU A 564 -14.45 -37.37 -5.92
CA LEU A 564 -15.39 -38.33 -5.32
C LEU A 564 -14.67 -39.59 -4.80
N SER A 565 -13.38 -39.48 -4.50
CA SER A 565 -12.57 -40.61 -4.00
C SER A 565 -12.89 -40.94 -2.54
N ASN A 566 -12.73 -42.21 -2.15
CA ASN A 566 -12.89 -42.65 -0.77
C ASN A 566 -11.98 -41.89 0.22
N GLU A 567 -10.77 -41.52 -0.22
CA GLU A 567 -9.83 -40.73 0.58
C GLU A 567 -10.39 -39.31 0.86
N LEU A 568 -10.99 -38.67 -0.15
CA LEU A 568 -11.63 -37.37 0.04
C LEU A 568 -12.90 -37.51 0.90
N VAL A 569 -13.87 -38.31 0.45
CA VAL A 569 -15.22 -38.36 1.02
C VAL A 569 -15.24 -39.01 2.41
N HIS A 570 -14.61 -40.17 2.58
CA HIS A 570 -14.75 -40.97 3.81
C HIS A 570 -13.64 -40.76 4.84
N LYS A 571 -12.72 -39.81 4.60
CA LYS A 571 -11.63 -39.49 5.54
C LYS A 571 -11.43 -37.98 5.69
N HIS A 572 -11.07 -37.26 4.63
CA HIS A 572 -10.77 -35.83 4.76
C HIS A 572 -12.04 -34.98 4.98
N LEU A 573 -13.15 -35.31 4.33
CA LEU A 573 -14.43 -34.64 4.53
C LEU A 573 -15.09 -35.03 5.87
N VAL A 574 -14.98 -36.30 6.29
CA VAL A 574 -15.36 -36.74 7.66
C VAL A 574 -14.59 -35.98 8.73
N TYR A 575 -13.28 -35.76 8.54
CA TYR A 575 -12.47 -34.96 9.45
C TYR A 575 -12.95 -33.50 9.52
N LEU A 576 -13.18 -32.89 8.35
CA LEU A 576 -13.70 -31.52 8.26
C LEU A 576 -15.08 -31.38 8.93
N ASP A 577 -15.96 -32.37 8.79
CA ASP A 577 -17.30 -32.42 9.41
C ASP A 577 -17.23 -32.40 10.95
N HIS A 578 -16.26 -33.09 11.54
CA HIS A 578 -16.00 -33.04 12.98
C HIS A 578 -15.41 -31.69 13.45
N VAL A 579 -14.48 -31.11 12.68
CA VAL A 579 -13.92 -29.79 13.02
C VAL A 579 -14.98 -28.69 12.87
N LEU A 580 -15.84 -28.81 11.86
CA LEU A 580 -17.00 -27.94 11.66
C LEU A 580 -18.01 -28.07 12.80
N ASP A 581 -18.30 -29.28 13.28
CA ASP A 581 -19.15 -29.48 14.46
C ASP A 581 -18.59 -28.78 15.71
N HIS A 582 -17.28 -28.91 15.95
CA HIS A 582 -16.59 -28.20 17.03
C HIS A 582 -16.69 -26.67 16.85
N ALA A 583 -16.47 -26.16 15.64
CA ALA A 583 -16.63 -24.75 15.33
C ALA A 583 -18.07 -24.26 15.64
N LEU A 584 -19.10 -24.99 15.20
CA LEU A 584 -20.51 -24.65 15.48
C LEU A 584 -20.80 -24.57 16.99
N ASN A 585 -20.27 -25.50 17.79
CA ASN A 585 -20.41 -25.47 19.26
C ASN A 585 -19.80 -24.18 19.86
N ILE A 586 -18.68 -23.69 19.31
CA ILE A 586 -18.08 -22.43 19.74
C ILE A 586 -18.95 -21.24 19.28
N ILE A 587 -19.42 -21.22 18.03
CA ILE A 587 -20.28 -20.15 17.48
C ILE A 587 -21.56 -20.01 18.33
N GLU A 588 -22.21 -21.12 18.69
CA GLU A 588 -23.41 -21.13 19.54
C GLU A 588 -23.16 -20.58 20.96
N SER A 589 -21.92 -20.64 21.46
CA SER A 589 -21.55 -20.13 22.78
C SER A 589 -21.24 -18.62 22.82
N ILE A 590 -21.13 -17.96 21.66
CA ILE A 590 -20.71 -16.55 21.55
C ILE A 590 -21.86 -15.73 20.93
N PRO A 591 -22.44 -14.75 21.66
CA PRO A 591 -23.51 -13.92 21.13
C PRO A 591 -23.00 -13.05 19.96
N ASN A 592 -23.87 -12.83 18.97
CA ASN A 592 -23.65 -11.98 17.81
C ASN A 592 -22.46 -12.40 16.92
N LEU A 593 -22.06 -13.67 17.00
CA LEU A 593 -21.07 -14.28 16.11
C LEU A 593 -21.77 -15.17 15.07
N ASN A 594 -21.46 -14.92 13.80
CA ASN A 594 -21.91 -15.70 12.65
C ASN A 594 -20.74 -16.51 12.07
N LEU A 595 -21.08 -17.59 11.37
CA LEU A 595 -20.21 -18.42 10.56
C LEU A 595 -20.71 -18.41 9.12
N MET A 596 -19.81 -18.26 8.16
CA MET A 596 -20.05 -18.55 6.75
C MET A 596 -19.09 -19.66 6.30
N LEU A 597 -19.56 -20.64 5.54
CA LEU A 597 -18.74 -21.67 4.91
C LEU A 597 -18.98 -21.66 3.41
N THR A 598 -17.90 -21.58 2.63
CA THR A 598 -17.95 -21.60 1.16
C THR A 598 -16.62 -22.10 0.57
N SER A 599 -16.53 -22.14 -0.76
CA SER A 599 -15.36 -22.52 -1.55
C SER A 599 -15.04 -21.43 -2.56
N ASP A 600 -13.90 -21.53 -3.22
CA ASP A 600 -13.51 -20.74 -4.40
C ASP A 600 -13.87 -21.45 -5.71
N HIS A 601 -13.64 -22.77 -5.81
CA HIS A 601 -14.11 -23.59 -6.93
C HIS A 601 -14.51 -25.01 -6.50
N GLY A 602 -15.15 -25.73 -7.43
CA GLY A 602 -15.29 -27.18 -7.37
C GLY A 602 -14.12 -27.91 -8.02
N MET A 603 -14.34 -29.17 -8.41
CA MET A 603 -13.31 -30.08 -8.91
C MET A 603 -13.95 -31.17 -9.79
N ALA A 604 -13.50 -31.30 -11.04
CA ALA A 604 -13.94 -32.35 -11.96
C ALA A 604 -13.00 -33.56 -11.89
N THR A 605 -13.50 -34.75 -12.21
CA THR A 605 -12.67 -35.96 -12.36
C THR A 605 -11.77 -35.83 -13.59
N VAL A 606 -10.59 -36.46 -13.55
CA VAL A 606 -9.70 -36.59 -14.72
C VAL A 606 -9.37 -38.06 -14.96
N SER A 607 -9.67 -38.53 -16.17
CA SER A 607 -9.38 -39.88 -16.63
C SER A 607 -8.52 -39.92 -17.89
N HIS A 608 -8.42 -38.80 -18.62
CA HIS A 608 -7.87 -38.76 -19.97
C HIS A 608 -6.99 -37.53 -20.25
N GLN A 609 -6.21 -37.60 -21.32
CA GLN A 609 -5.28 -36.54 -21.74
C GLN A 609 -5.56 -36.09 -23.18
N ALA A 610 -5.57 -34.78 -23.40
CA ALA A 610 -5.72 -34.10 -24.68
C ALA A 610 -4.36 -33.59 -25.19
N TYR A 611 -4.07 -33.78 -26.47
CA TYR A 611 -2.77 -33.48 -27.09
C TYR A 611 -2.90 -32.40 -28.16
N ALA A 612 -3.01 -31.14 -27.74
CA ALA A 612 -3.18 -30.00 -28.65
C ALA A 612 -1.88 -29.60 -29.38
N ASP A 613 -0.71 -29.94 -28.83
CA ASP A 613 0.61 -29.61 -29.37
C ASP A 613 0.91 -30.24 -30.75
N ARG A 614 0.11 -31.21 -31.19
CA ARG A 614 0.20 -31.82 -32.52
C ARG A 614 -0.29 -30.91 -33.65
N TYR A 615 -0.98 -29.81 -33.33
CA TYR A 615 -1.64 -28.95 -34.31
C TYR A 615 -0.88 -27.64 -34.61
N PHE A 616 0.16 -27.32 -33.83
CA PHE A 616 0.98 -26.12 -33.97
C PHE A 616 2.46 -26.40 -33.68
N LYS A 617 3.38 -25.57 -34.19
CA LYS A 617 4.82 -25.73 -33.96
C LYS A 617 5.32 -24.66 -33.00
N GLY A 618 6.26 -25.00 -32.12
CA GLY A 618 6.86 -24.02 -31.20
C GLY A 618 7.51 -22.81 -31.90
N SER A 619 7.95 -22.94 -33.16
CA SER A 619 8.46 -21.83 -33.97
C SER A 619 7.42 -20.77 -34.35
N GLU A 620 6.14 -21.14 -34.34
CA GLU A 620 4.97 -20.32 -34.73
C GLU A 620 4.42 -19.50 -33.53
N LEU A 621 4.98 -19.70 -32.33
CA LEU A 621 4.45 -19.20 -31.06
C LEU A 621 5.48 -18.35 -30.31
N ASP A 622 5.01 -17.36 -29.57
CA ASP A 622 5.82 -16.59 -28.63
C ASP A 622 5.66 -17.10 -27.19
N ARG A 623 4.45 -17.55 -26.81
CA ARG A 623 4.18 -18.08 -25.48
C ARG A 623 3.05 -19.11 -25.49
N VAL A 624 3.20 -20.16 -24.68
CA VAL A 624 2.11 -21.06 -24.28
C VAL A 624 2.14 -21.22 -22.77
N LEU A 625 0.97 -21.28 -22.14
CA LEU A 625 0.82 -21.69 -20.74
C LEU A 625 -0.22 -22.80 -20.62
N ASN A 626 0.20 -23.92 -20.04
CA ASN A 626 -0.63 -25.08 -19.76
C ASN A 626 -1.07 -25.07 -18.29
N ARG A 627 -2.40 -25.05 -18.07
CA ARG A 627 -3.07 -25.15 -16.75
C ARG A 627 -3.82 -26.47 -16.59
N GLY A 628 -3.65 -27.44 -17.50
CA GLY A 628 -4.33 -28.73 -17.45
C GLY A 628 -5.74 -28.65 -18.01
N SER A 629 -6.67 -28.00 -17.30
CA SER A 629 -8.02 -27.74 -17.82
C SER A 629 -8.05 -26.74 -18.99
N THR A 630 -7.10 -25.80 -19.01
CA THR A 630 -6.98 -24.77 -20.06
C THR A 630 -5.58 -24.66 -20.65
N LEU A 631 -5.50 -24.29 -21.93
CA LEU A 631 -4.25 -24.04 -22.66
C LEU A 631 -4.30 -22.66 -23.32
N TRP A 632 -3.37 -21.80 -22.90
CA TRP A 632 -3.33 -20.38 -23.24
C TRP A 632 -2.22 -20.15 -24.27
N ILE A 633 -2.56 -19.67 -25.47
CA ILE A 633 -1.62 -19.61 -26.61
C ILE A 633 -1.52 -18.18 -27.15
N TRP A 634 -0.29 -17.67 -27.21
CA TRP A 634 0.09 -16.45 -27.92
C TRP A 634 0.94 -16.84 -29.16
N PRO A 635 0.33 -16.92 -30.34
CA PRO A 635 1.05 -17.06 -31.61
C PRO A 635 1.82 -15.79 -31.94
N LYS A 636 2.80 -15.90 -32.84
CA LYS A 636 3.35 -14.72 -33.51
C LYS A 636 2.30 -14.10 -34.45
N PRO A 637 2.31 -12.77 -34.68
CA PRO A 637 1.27 -12.09 -35.47
C PRO A 637 1.04 -12.68 -36.87
N GLU A 638 2.10 -13.12 -37.54
CA GLU A 638 2.03 -13.72 -38.88
C GLU A 638 1.45 -15.15 -38.90
N PHE A 639 1.41 -15.83 -37.76
CA PHE A 639 0.93 -17.22 -37.64
C PHE A 639 -0.42 -17.36 -36.92
N GLU A 640 -0.92 -16.31 -36.24
CA GLU A 640 -2.13 -16.35 -35.41
C GLU A 640 -3.34 -16.98 -36.11
N ASN A 641 -3.76 -16.40 -37.24
CA ASN A 641 -4.89 -16.91 -38.04
C ASN A 641 -4.67 -18.36 -38.52
N ASN A 642 -3.43 -18.77 -38.78
CA ASN A 642 -3.11 -20.11 -39.25
C ASN A 642 -3.21 -21.14 -38.12
N VAL A 643 -2.69 -20.81 -36.93
CA VAL A 643 -2.77 -21.63 -35.72
C VAL A 643 -4.23 -21.76 -35.27
N TYR A 644 -4.99 -20.65 -35.23
CA TYR A 644 -6.40 -20.66 -34.85
C TYR A 644 -7.25 -21.54 -35.77
N ASN A 645 -7.12 -21.37 -37.10
CA ASN A 645 -7.89 -22.17 -38.06
C ASN A 645 -7.54 -23.67 -37.99
N ARG A 646 -6.25 -24.03 -37.79
CA ARG A 646 -5.85 -25.43 -37.59
C ARG A 646 -6.51 -26.05 -36.36
N LEU A 647 -6.56 -25.33 -35.25
CA LEU A 647 -7.18 -25.79 -34.01
C LEU A 647 -8.71 -25.88 -34.14
N LEU A 648 -9.35 -24.88 -34.74
CA LEU A 648 -10.80 -24.82 -34.94
C LEU A 648 -11.32 -25.98 -35.82
N ILE A 649 -10.58 -26.37 -36.86
CA ILE A 649 -10.90 -27.55 -37.69
C ILE A 649 -10.91 -28.85 -36.85
N GLN A 650 -10.05 -28.95 -35.83
CA GLN A 650 -9.84 -30.17 -35.04
C GLN A 650 -10.73 -30.23 -33.79
N GLN A 651 -11.33 -29.11 -33.36
CA GLN A 651 -12.30 -29.05 -32.26
C GLN A 651 -13.41 -30.11 -32.39
N SER A 652 -13.95 -30.30 -33.59
CA SER A 652 -15.01 -31.31 -33.85
C SER A 652 -14.58 -32.77 -33.66
N LYS A 653 -13.28 -33.04 -33.48
CA LYS A 653 -12.67 -34.37 -33.40
C LYS A 653 -11.78 -34.55 -32.16
N SER A 654 -11.72 -33.55 -31.31
CA SER A 654 -10.79 -33.48 -30.17
C SER A 654 -11.55 -33.10 -28.89
N PRO A 655 -11.09 -33.56 -27.71
CA PRO A 655 -11.75 -33.28 -26.44
C PRO A 655 -11.39 -31.88 -25.90
N PHE A 656 -11.57 -30.85 -26.72
CA PHE A 656 -11.39 -29.45 -26.34
C PHE A 656 -12.19 -28.49 -27.22
N THR A 657 -12.56 -27.34 -26.65
CA THR A 657 -13.19 -26.21 -27.35
C THR A 657 -12.17 -25.09 -27.54
N VAL A 658 -12.19 -24.44 -28.70
CA VAL A 658 -11.26 -23.36 -29.08
C VAL A 658 -11.99 -22.02 -29.05
N TYR A 659 -11.41 -21.03 -28.39
CA TYR A 659 -11.94 -19.67 -28.27
C TYR A 659 -10.91 -18.65 -28.74
N ASN A 660 -11.40 -17.55 -29.31
CA ASN A 660 -10.65 -16.32 -29.53
C ASN A 660 -11.43 -15.13 -28.93
N SER A 661 -10.87 -13.92 -29.05
CA SER A 661 -11.49 -12.67 -28.57
C SER A 661 -12.95 -12.45 -29.02
N SER A 662 -13.37 -13.02 -30.15
CA SER A 662 -14.73 -12.85 -30.69
C SER A 662 -15.68 -14.00 -30.35
N THR A 663 -15.20 -15.14 -29.86
CA THR A 663 -16.00 -16.34 -29.59
C THR A 663 -16.11 -16.71 -28.11
N ILE A 664 -15.40 -16.02 -27.21
CA ILE A 664 -15.57 -16.14 -25.76
C ILE A 664 -17.05 -15.90 -25.37
N PRO A 665 -17.67 -16.76 -24.54
CA PRO A 665 -19.04 -16.56 -24.11
C PRO A 665 -19.22 -15.28 -23.31
N SER A 666 -20.21 -14.47 -23.67
CA SER A 666 -20.52 -13.20 -23.00
C SER A 666 -20.92 -13.35 -21.53
N HIS A 667 -21.39 -14.52 -21.11
CA HIS A 667 -21.74 -14.84 -19.72
C HIS A 667 -20.52 -15.18 -18.84
N TRP A 668 -19.33 -15.31 -19.44
CA TRP A 668 -18.06 -15.20 -18.71
C TRP A 668 -17.57 -13.74 -18.67
N GLU A 669 -18.42 -12.74 -18.99
CA GLU A 669 -18.19 -11.30 -18.87
C GLU A 669 -16.69 -10.93 -18.99
N ILE A 670 -16.13 -11.01 -20.20
CA ILE A 670 -14.72 -10.72 -20.54
C ILE A 670 -14.71 -9.71 -21.70
N MET A 671 -14.14 -8.51 -21.52
CA MET A 671 -14.12 -7.46 -22.55
C MET A 671 -12.96 -7.72 -23.49
N THR A 672 -13.35 -7.99 -24.72
CA THR A 672 -12.46 -8.23 -25.85
C THR A 672 -12.39 -7.00 -26.77
N ASN A 673 -12.33 -5.81 -26.16
CA ASN A 673 -11.96 -4.61 -26.89
C ASN A 673 -10.55 -4.79 -27.47
N ASN A 674 -10.39 -4.51 -28.77
CA ASN A 674 -9.32 -5.00 -29.67
C ASN A 674 -7.84 -4.70 -29.31
N ASN A 675 -7.55 -4.13 -28.13
CA ASN A 675 -6.18 -3.88 -27.64
C ASN A 675 -5.84 -4.65 -26.34
N ASN A 676 -6.77 -5.43 -25.77
CA ASN A 676 -6.62 -5.99 -24.43
C ASN A 676 -5.69 -7.23 -24.38
N SER A 677 -4.41 -7.04 -24.02
CA SER A 677 -3.36 -8.08 -23.94
C SER A 677 -3.61 -9.21 -22.92
N LEU A 678 -4.72 -9.14 -22.18
CA LEU A 678 -5.06 -9.96 -21.03
C LEU A 678 -5.38 -11.41 -21.38
N PHE A 679 -6.25 -11.60 -22.36
CA PHE A 679 -6.62 -12.92 -22.84
C PHE A 679 -5.65 -13.36 -23.95
N PRO A 680 -5.29 -14.65 -24.04
CA PRO A 680 -4.50 -15.13 -25.16
C PRO A 680 -5.32 -14.97 -26.45
N PRO A 681 -4.70 -14.64 -27.60
CA PRO A 681 -5.38 -14.63 -28.89
C PRO A 681 -6.13 -15.95 -29.18
N ILE A 682 -5.61 -17.06 -28.64
CA ILE A 682 -6.24 -18.38 -28.71
C ILE A 682 -6.25 -19.02 -27.31
N LEU A 683 -7.43 -19.34 -26.80
CA LEU A 683 -7.64 -20.18 -25.62
C LEU A 683 -8.20 -21.53 -26.04
N LEU A 684 -7.74 -22.62 -25.41
CA LEU A 684 -8.44 -23.90 -25.43
C LEU A 684 -8.91 -24.24 -24.02
N ILE A 685 -10.10 -24.83 -23.92
CA ILE A 685 -10.61 -25.46 -22.70
C ILE A 685 -10.82 -26.95 -23.01
N ALA A 686 -10.26 -27.83 -22.17
CA ALA A 686 -10.46 -29.26 -22.31
C ALA A 686 -11.91 -29.64 -21.95
N SER A 687 -12.44 -30.69 -22.59
CA SER A 687 -13.71 -31.28 -22.16
C SER A 687 -13.60 -31.85 -20.74
N PRO A 688 -14.71 -31.99 -20.00
CA PRO A 688 -14.73 -32.75 -18.74
C PRO A 688 -14.10 -34.14 -18.91
N ASP A 689 -13.49 -34.68 -17.86
CA ASP A 689 -12.62 -35.87 -17.84
C ASP A 689 -11.23 -35.73 -18.50
N TYR A 690 -10.93 -34.64 -19.21
CA TYR A 690 -9.66 -34.43 -19.93
C TYR A 690 -8.81 -33.28 -19.37
N ILE A 691 -7.49 -33.43 -19.45
CA ILE A 691 -6.49 -32.35 -19.26
C ILE A 691 -5.51 -32.28 -20.45
N PHE A 692 -4.94 -31.10 -20.71
CA PHE A 692 -3.90 -30.92 -21.72
C PHE A 692 -2.55 -31.48 -21.29
N HIS A 693 -2.06 -32.46 -22.05
CA HIS A 693 -0.70 -32.96 -21.93
C HIS A 693 0.17 -32.41 -23.07
N SER A 694 1.38 -31.94 -22.75
CA SER A 694 2.40 -31.59 -23.74
C SER A 694 3.81 -31.79 -23.18
N ASN A 695 4.71 -32.33 -24.01
CA ASN A 695 6.12 -32.46 -23.66
C ASN A 695 6.88 -31.12 -23.75
N ALA A 696 6.45 -30.23 -24.64
CA ALA A 696 7.08 -28.92 -24.84
C ALA A 696 6.59 -27.88 -23.82
N TRP A 697 5.32 -27.97 -23.41
CA TRP A 697 4.71 -27.11 -22.41
C TRP A 697 4.05 -27.96 -21.31
N PRO A 698 4.86 -28.62 -20.46
CA PRO A 698 4.35 -29.49 -19.41
C PRO A 698 3.51 -28.72 -18.39
N LEU A 699 2.50 -29.40 -17.86
CA LEU A 699 1.68 -28.90 -16.77
C LEU A 699 2.55 -28.70 -15.52
N LYS A 700 2.60 -27.47 -15.00
CA LYS A 700 3.41 -27.12 -13.81
C LYS A 700 2.58 -27.16 -12.54
N MET A 701 2.45 -28.34 -11.94
CA MET A 701 1.85 -28.56 -10.60
C MET A 701 2.94 -28.82 -9.53
N SER A 702 4.03 -28.04 -9.56
CA SER A 702 5.18 -28.19 -8.65
C SER A 702 4.82 -28.03 -7.17
N HIS A 703 3.78 -27.25 -6.84
CA HIS A 703 3.29 -27.07 -5.47
C HIS A 703 2.66 -28.34 -4.87
N TYR A 704 2.27 -29.31 -5.71
CA TYR A 704 1.64 -30.56 -5.27
C TYR A 704 2.49 -31.81 -5.54
N ASN A 705 3.62 -31.66 -6.25
CA ASN A 705 4.46 -32.76 -6.75
C ASN A 705 3.65 -33.85 -7.50
N LEU A 706 2.64 -33.43 -8.27
CA LEU A 706 1.77 -34.31 -9.06
C LEU A 706 2.15 -34.28 -10.55
N ILE A 707 2.24 -35.47 -11.15
CA ILE A 707 2.56 -35.68 -12.58
C ILE A 707 1.31 -36.13 -13.37
N ASP A 708 0.37 -36.80 -12.71
CA ASP A 708 -0.86 -37.34 -13.32
C ASP A 708 -2.04 -37.14 -12.34
N PRO A 709 -2.70 -35.97 -12.33
CA PRO A 709 -3.79 -35.68 -11.40
C PRO A 709 -5.07 -36.43 -11.77
N LYS A 710 -5.85 -36.82 -10.76
CA LYS A 710 -7.14 -37.51 -10.87
C LYS A 710 -8.35 -36.61 -10.67
N GLY A 711 -8.11 -35.37 -10.28
CA GLY A 711 -9.07 -34.27 -10.36
C GLY A 711 -8.41 -33.02 -10.91
N MET A 712 -9.18 -32.16 -11.58
CA MET A 712 -8.73 -30.84 -12.00
C MET A 712 -9.88 -29.83 -11.92
N HIS A 713 -9.54 -28.55 -11.81
CA HIS A 713 -10.46 -27.42 -11.82
C HIS A 713 -9.99 -26.40 -12.89
N GLY A 714 -10.68 -25.26 -13.03
CA GLY A 714 -10.38 -24.24 -14.05
C GLY A 714 -11.12 -24.40 -15.39
N TYR A 715 -12.06 -25.35 -15.47
CA TYR A 715 -12.96 -25.53 -16.61
C TYR A 715 -13.99 -24.38 -16.73
N ASP A 716 -14.88 -24.47 -17.72
CA ASP A 716 -16.06 -23.59 -17.86
C ASP A 716 -16.86 -23.57 -16.53
N PRO A 717 -17.18 -22.40 -15.95
CA PRO A 717 -17.82 -22.32 -14.63
C PRO A 717 -19.22 -22.94 -14.62
N GLU A 718 -19.92 -22.95 -15.75
CA GLU A 718 -21.26 -23.52 -15.91
C GLU A 718 -21.26 -25.07 -15.85
N LEU A 719 -20.08 -25.71 -15.83
CA LEU A 719 -19.94 -27.13 -15.53
C LEU A 719 -20.33 -27.39 -14.05
N PRO A 720 -21.34 -28.23 -13.76
CA PRO A 720 -21.79 -28.50 -12.38
C PRO A 720 -20.67 -28.90 -11.41
N ASP A 721 -19.63 -29.56 -11.91
CA ASP A 721 -18.45 -29.99 -11.15
C ASP A 721 -17.64 -28.83 -10.58
N MET A 722 -17.70 -27.64 -11.20
CA MET A 722 -17.03 -26.42 -10.73
C MET A 722 -17.87 -25.65 -9.70
N HIS A 723 -19.15 -25.99 -9.50
CA HIS A 723 -20.02 -25.20 -8.63
C HIS A 723 -19.69 -25.39 -7.14
N ILE A 724 -19.93 -24.34 -6.37
CA ILE A 724 -19.51 -24.20 -4.97
C ILE A 724 -20.71 -23.96 -4.04
N PRO A 725 -20.69 -24.49 -2.80
CA PRO A 725 -21.75 -24.29 -1.83
C PRO A 725 -21.60 -22.98 -1.04
N LEU A 726 -22.69 -22.51 -0.43
CA LEU A 726 -22.66 -21.42 0.56
C LEU A 726 -23.56 -21.78 1.74
N PHE A 727 -23.01 -21.79 2.95
CA PHE A 727 -23.74 -21.93 4.20
C PHE A 727 -23.52 -20.71 5.09
N ILE A 728 -24.56 -20.33 5.84
CA ILE A 728 -24.55 -19.26 6.83
C ILE A 728 -25.16 -19.82 8.11
N TYR A 729 -24.51 -19.58 9.24
CA TYR A 729 -24.95 -20.04 10.55
C TYR A 729 -24.78 -18.94 11.59
N GLY A 730 -25.73 -18.80 12.51
CA GLY A 730 -25.68 -17.80 13.58
C GLY A 730 -26.91 -16.90 13.62
N PRO A 731 -26.90 -15.86 14.48
CA PRO A 731 -28.06 -15.03 14.78
C PRO A 731 -28.62 -14.26 13.57
N ASN A 732 -27.79 -13.94 12.58
CA ASN A 732 -28.20 -13.19 11.38
C ASN A 732 -28.72 -14.09 10.25
N SER A 733 -28.81 -15.41 10.45
CA SER A 733 -29.26 -16.40 9.45
C SER A 733 -30.65 -16.97 9.75
N ASN A 734 -31.44 -17.25 8.70
CA ASN A 734 -32.72 -17.96 8.82
C ASN A 734 -32.51 -19.46 9.00
N ARG A 735 -32.92 -20.01 10.14
CA ARG A 735 -32.75 -21.43 10.45
C ARG A 735 -33.56 -22.33 9.51
N GLY A 736 -32.89 -23.31 8.90
CA GLY A 736 -33.51 -24.33 8.04
C GLY A 736 -33.94 -23.82 6.65
N VAL A 737 -33.45 -22.65 6.22
CA VAL A 737 -33.78 -22.12 4.88
C VAL A 737 -32.77 -22.61 3.84
N GLN A 738 -33.30 -23.22 2.79
CA GLN A 738 -32.56 -23.62 1.60
C GLN A 738 -32.96 -22.76 0.41
N LEU A 739 -31.96 -22.20 -0.29
CA LEU A 739 -32.11 -21.74 -1.66
C LEU A 739 -31.54 -22.78 -2.62
N ASN A 740 -32.29 -23.04 -3.69
CA ASN A 740 -31.83 -23.87 -4.81
C ASN A 740 -30.86 -23.08 -5.70
N PHE A 741 -30.14 -23.79 -6.57
CA PHE A 741 -29.23 -23.19 -7.54
C PHE A 741 -29.86 -22.01 -8.29
N THR A 742 -29.17 -20.87 -8.27
CA THR A 742 -29.47 -19.71 -9.14
C THR A 742 -28.23 -19.37 -9.97
N LYS A 743 -28.47 -19.00 -11.24
CA LYS A 743 -27.44 -18.46 -12.14
C LYS A 743 -27.15 -16.98 -11.88
N GLU A 744 -27.85 -16.33 -10.97
CA GLU A 744 -27.66 -14.91 -10.64
C GLU A 744 -26.58 -14.70 -9.59
N ILE A 745 -26.32 -15.69 -8.73
CA ILE A 745 -25.28 -15.58 -7.69
C ILE A 745 -23.92 -16.01 -8.26
N ARG A 746 -22.90 -15.22 -7.91
CA ARG A 746 -21.48 -15.34 -8.27
C ARG A 746 -20.63 -14.94 -7.06
N PRO A 747 -19.33 -15.32 -7.00
CA PRO A 747 -18.41 -14.89 -5.95
C PRO A 747 -18.45 -13.37 -5.65
N ILE A 748 -18.52 -12.53 -6.69
CA ILE A 748 -18.65 -11.06 -6.57
C ILE A 748 -19.80 -10.58 -5.66
N HIS A 749 -20.88 -11.36 -5.56
CA HIS A 749 -22.04 -11.02 -4.74
C HIS A 749 -21.82 -11.35 -3.25
N ILE A 750 -20.90 -12.26 -2.93
CA ILE A 750 -20.57 -12.69 -1.56
C ILE A 750 -19.91 -11.55 -0.76
N HIS A 751 -19.27 -10.58 -1.44
CA HIS A 751 -18.69 -9.40 -0.80
C HIS A 751 -19.72 -8.62 0.04
N SER A 752 -20.88 -8.29 -0.54
CA SER A 752 -21.99 -7.62 0.15
C SER A 752 -22.50 -8.42 1.36
N LEU A 753 -22.56 -9.75 1.23
CA LEU A 753 -23.01 -10.65 2.29
C LEU A 753 -22.01 -10.71 3.46
N MET A 754 -20.71 -10.85 3.17
CA MET A 754 -19.67 -10.86 4.21
C MET A 754 -19.60 -9.52 4.95
N ALA A 755 -19.71 -8.40 4.23
CA ALA A 755 -19.75 -7.08 4.82
C ALA A 755 -20.93 -6.92 5.79
N TYR A 756 -22.13 -7.33 5.38
CA TYR A 756 -23.33 -7.33 6.23
C TYR A 756 -23.15 -8.17 7.51
N LEU A 757 -22.69 -9.42 7.38
CA LEU A 757 -22.56 -10.34 8.52
C LEU A 757 -21.43 -9.92 9.50
N SER A 758 -20.38 -9.26 9.02
CA SER A 758 -19.27 -8.72 9.82
C SER A 758 -19.48 -7.30 10.34
N SER A 759 -20.66 -6.71 10.10
CA SER A 759 -20.97 -5.29 10.35
C SER A 759 -20.04 -4.29 9.63
N ILE A 760 -19.34 -4.66 8.56
CA ILE A 760 -18.53 -3.72 7.76
C ILE A 760 -19.46 -3.00 6.78
N ASN A 761 -19.42 -1.67 6.77
CA ASN A 761 -20.33 -0.86 5.96
C ASN A 761 -19.79 -0.75 4.53
N LEU A 762 -20.60 -1.03 3.51
CA LEU A 762 -20.25 -0.71 2.12
C LEU A 762 -20.90 0.61 1.70
N PRO A 763 -20.36 1.31 0.68
CA PRO A 763 -21.02 2.48 0.08
C PRO A 763 -22.40 2.13 -0.49
N ASP A 764 -22.57 0.88 -0.91
CA ASP A 764 -23.77 0.30 -1.48
C ASP A 764 -23.78 -1.22 -1.22
N PHE A 765 -24.95 -1.83 -1.08
CA PHE A 765 -25.15 -3.24 -0.77
C PHE A 765 -25.97 -3.94 -1.86
N ARG A 766 -25.88 -3.52 -3.13
CA ARG A 766 -26.76 -3.96 -4.24
C ARG A 766 -26.99 -5.47 -4.31
N SER A 767 -25.93 -6.26 -4.10
CA SER A 767 -26.00 -7.73 -4.18
C SER A 767 -26.56 -8.41 -2.93
N LEU A 768 -26.72 -7.70 -1.80
CA LEU A 768 -27.29 -8.24 -0.56
C LEU A 768 -28.75 -8.70 -0.77
N ASP A 769 -29.47 -8.06 -1.69
CA ASP A 769 -30.84 -8.41 -2.05
C ASP A 769 -31.01 -9.85 -2.55
N LEU A 770 -29.96 -10.41 -3.19
CA LEU A 770 -29.93 -11.81 -3.63
C LEU A 770 -29.91 -12.80 -2.45
N PHE A 771 -29.47 -12.36 -1.27
CA PHE A 771 -29.32 -13.18 -0.07
C PHE A 771 -30.38 -12.90 0.99
N LYS A 772 -31.25 -11.90 0.83
CA LYS A 772 -32.36 -11.57 1.75
C LYS A 772 -33.13 -12.80 2.30
N PRO A 773 -33.49 -13.83 1.48
CA PRO A 773 -34.18 -15.01 1.99
C PRO A 773 -33.39 -15.82 3.03
N LEU A 774 -32.05 -15.75 3.02
CA LEU A 774 -31.17 -16.46 3.95
C LEU A 774 -30.97 -15.72 5.29
N LEU A 775 -31.44 -14.46 5.42
CA LEU A 775 -31.09 -13.57 6.53
C LEU A 775 -32.28 -13.33 7.49
N SER A 776 -32.02 -13.33 8.80
CA SER A 776 -33.05 -13.27 9.84
C SER A 776 -33.64 -11.88 10.11
N HIS A 777 -32.91 -10.83 9.73
CA HIS A 777 -33.38 -9.45 9.84
C HIS A 777 -33.53 -8.82 8.45
N ASN A 778 -34.76 -8.39 8.14
CA ASN A 778 -35.01 -7.44 7.05
C ASN A 778 -34.35 -6.10 7.42
N TYR A 779 -33.14 -5.88 6.91
CA TYR A 779 -32.57 -4.55 6.87
C TYR A 779 -33.38 -3.72 5.87
N ASN A 780 -34.32 -2.90 6.38
CA ASN A 780 -34.97 -1.88 5.59
C ASN A 780 -33.94 -0.80 5.28
N TYR A 781 -33.30 -0.91 4.11
CA TYR A 781 -32.51 0.17 3.55
C TYR A 781 -33.48 1.25 3.05
N ASP A 782 -33.75 2.25 3.89
CA ASP A 782 -34.45 3.46 3.44
C ASP A 782 -33.54 4.19 2.45
N ASN A 783 -33.85 4.07 1.16
CA ASN A 783 -33.17 4.73 0.03
C ASN A 783 -33.24 6.27 0.03
N ASN A 784 -33.53 6.90 1.19
CA ASN A 784 -33.75 8.33 1.35
C ASN A 784 -32.57 9.09 2.02
N GLN A 785 -31.41 8.45 2.22
CA GLN A 785 -30.20 9.12 2.70
C GLN A 785 -28.95 8.86 1.83
N LEU A 786 -29.07 8.97 0.50
CA LEU A 786 -27.97 9.48 -0.34
C LEU A 786 -28.44 9.93 -1.75
N SER A 787 -28.07 11.16 -2.10
CA SER A 787 -28.24 11.86 -3.39
C SER A 787 -29.61 12.47 -3.74
N PRO A 788 -29.62 13.81 -3.89
CA PRO A 788 -30.26 14.48 -5.03
C PRO A 788 -29.26 15.11 -6.01
N VAL A 789 -27.94 14.93 -5.78
CA VAL A 789 -26.89 15.74 -6.42
C VAL A 789 -26.22 15.04 -7.62
N LEU A 790 -26.31 13.70 -7.76
CA LEU A 790 -25.56 12.94 -8.77
C LEU A 790 -26.39 12.32 -9.91
N ASN A 791 -27.70 12.18 -9.78
CA ASN A 791 -28.57 11.55 -10.81
C ASN A 791 -29.10 12.51 -11.90
N ASN A 792 -28.50 13.69 -12.09
CA ASN A 792 -28.95 14.69 -13.07
C ASN A 792 -27.93 14.98 -14.21
N LEU A 793 -26.85 14.20 -14.31
CA LEU A 793 -25.89 14.25 -15.40
C LEU A 793 -25.61 12.80 -15.83
N TYR A 794 -25.82 12.50 -17.12
CA TYR A 794 -25.90 11.14 -17.68
C TYR A 794 -27.09 10.35 -17.07
N TRP A 795 -28.21 10.11 -17.75
CA TRP A 795 -28.36 9.61 -19.13
C TRP A 795 -29.47 10.33 -19.90
N SER A 796 -29.24 10.62 -21.19
CA SER A 796 -30.32 11.06 -22.09
C SER A 796 -30.08 10.64 -23.56
N SER A 797 -30.24 9.36 -23.89
CA SER A 797 -30.47 8.94 -25.29
C SER A 797 -30.95 7.48 -25.46
N SER A 798 -32.16 7.14 -25.01
CA SER A 798 -33.04 6.19 -25.74
C SER A 798 -34.40 5.98 -25.05
N LEU A 799 -35.48 6.14 -25.83
CA LEU A 799 -36.85 5.58 -25.61
C LEU A 799 -37.64 6.14 -24.40
N SER A 800 -38.97 6.23 -24.43
CA SER A 800 -39.91 6.46 -25.54
C SER A 800 -41.23 6.98 -24.98
N PHE A 801 -41.82 7.98 -25.63
CA PHE A 801 -42.92 8.80 -25.09
C PHE A 801 -44.31 8.12 -25.22
N SER A 802 -44.73 7.21 -24.31
CA SER A 802 -46.12 6.70 -24.30
C SER A 802 -46.60 5.94 -23.04
N SER A 803 -46.46 6.48 -21.82
CA SER A 803 -47.26 6.04 -20.65
C SER A 803 -47.30 7.11 -19.55
N LEU A 804 -48.39 7.13 -18.76
CA LEU A 804 -48.67 8.06 -17.65
C LEU A 804 -48.93 9.54 -18.02
N LEU A 805 -49.86 9.77 -18.95
CA LEU A 805 -50.94 10.71 -18.67
C LEU A 805 -52.15 9.89 -18.21
N HIS A 806 -52.51 9.92 -16.92
CA HIS A 806 -53.88 9.91 -16.34
C HIS A 806 -53.81 9.66 -14.82
N GLY A 807 -54.42 10.55 -14.02
CA GLY A 807 -54.67 10.35 -12.59
C GLY A 807 -53.67 10.99 -11.62
N ASP A 808 -53.83 12.30 -11.34
CA ASP A 808 -54.09 12.82 -9.97
C ASP A 808 -53.97 14.35 -9.89
N ARG A 809 -55.12 15.03 -9.73
CA ARG A 809 -55.19 16.50 -9.62
C ARG A 809 -54.83 17.05 -8.23
N PHE A 810 -54.57 16.18 -7.24
CA PHE A 810 -54.28 16.61 -5.87
C PHE A 810 -52.83 17.06 -5.68
N MET A 811 -51.85 16.34 -6.24
CA MET A 811 -50.42 16.65 -6.12
C MET A 811 -50.02 17.99 -6.77
N MET A 812 -50.57 18.32 -7.95
CA MET A 812 -50.26 19.57 -8.64
C MET A 812 -50.63 20.81 -7.82
N THR A 813 -51.74 20.79 -7.10
CA THR A 813 -52.20 21.92 -6.29
C THR A 813 -51.27 22.15 -5.08
N PHE A 814 -50.74 21.07 -4.49
CA PHE A 814 -49.82 21.13 -3.37
C PHE A 814 -48.42 21.62 -3.79
N LEU A 815 -47.91 21.15 -4.93
CA LEU A 815 -46.63 21.56 -5.49
C LEU A 815 -46.62 23.05 -5.88
N ILE A 816 -47.69 23.56 -6.49
CA ILE A 816 -47.82 24.99 -6.83
C ILE A 816 -47.88 25.85 -5.55
N GLY A 817 -48.57 25.39 -4.50
CA GLY A 817 -48.60 26.06 -3.19
C GLY A 817 -47.22 26.13 -2.51
N ALA A 818 -46.48 25.02 -2.51
CA ALA A 818 -45.12 24.97 -1.94
C ALA A 818 -44.14 25.86 -2.72
N ALA A 819 -44.22 25.88 -4.05
CA ALA A 819 -43.39 26.75 -4.90
C ALA A 819 -43.70 28.25 -4.70
N ALA A 820 -44.96 28.61 -4.47
CA ALA A 820 -45.33 30.00 -4.15
C ALA A 820 -44.76 30.43 -2.78
N LEU A 821 -44.82 29.54 -1.78
CA LEU A 821 -44.34 29.83 -0.42
C LEU A 821 -42.81 29.97 -0.35
N THR A 822 -42.07 29.13 -1.08
CA THR A 822 -40.59 29.23 -1.16
C THR A 822 -40.14 30.47 -1.92
N CYS A 823 -40.78 30.82 -3.04
CA CYS A 823 -40.53 32.09 -3.74
C CYS A 823 -40.79 33.31 -2.84
N PHE A 824 -41.84 33.28 -2.02
CA PHE A 824 -42.16 34.35 -1.07
C PHE A 824 -41.08 34.48 0.03
N PHE A 825 -40.60 33.35 0.57
CA PHE A 825 -39.49 33.35 1.54
C PHE A 825 -38.17 33.87 0.94
N VAL A 826 -37.83 33.48 -0.29
CA VAL A 826 -36.63 33.97 -0.99
C VAL A 826 -36.71 35.48 -1.23
N LEU A 827 -37.88 36.01 -1.61
CA LEU A 827 -38.11 37.45 -1.75
C LEU A 827 -37.92 38.19 -0.42
N ILE A 828 -38.46 37.68 0.69
CA ILE A 828 -38.28 38.28 2.03
C ILE A 828 -36.81 38.26 2.44
N CYS A 829 -36.12 37.12 2.31
CA CYS A 829 -34.70 37.02 2.65
C CYS A 829 -33.83 37.97 1.81
N THR A 830 -34.13 38.09 0.50
CA THR A 830 -33.41 39.02 -0.39
C THR A 830 -33.68 40.47 -0.03
N PHE A 831 -34.92 40.81 0.34
CA PHE A 831 -35.28 42.14 0.83
C PHE A 831 -34.56 42.49 2.15
N ILE A 832 -34.52 41.56 3.11
CA ILE A 832 -33.79 41.72 4.38
C ILE A 832 -32.29 41.93 4.11
N VAL A 833 -31.67 41.11 3.25
CA VAL A 833 -30.25 41.27 2.88
C VAL A 833 -29.99 42.63 2.24
N LEU A 834 -30.86 43.10 1.33
CA LEU A 834 -30.74 44.42 0.72
C LEU A 834 -30.89 45.57 1.75
N VAL A 835 -31.81 45.45 2.71
CA VAL A 835 -31.95 46.40 3.82
C VAL A 835 -30.72 46.39 4.72
N CYS A 836 -30.19 45.22 5.08
CA CYS A 836 -28.96 45.09 5.87
C CYS A 836 -27.74 45.68 5.16
N ILE A 837 -27.58 45.45 3.85
CA ILE A 837 -26.53 46.07 3.03
C ILE A 837 -26.69 47.61 3.04
N ARG A 838 -27.91 48.12 2.85
CA ARG A 838 -28.18 49.56 2.85
C ARG A 838 -27.91 50.22 4.20
N CYS A 839 -28.25 49.56 5.31
CA CYS A 839 -27.90 49.99 6.67
C CYS A 839 -26.39 49.95 6.91
N ARG A 840 -25.68 48.91 6.43
CA ARG A 840 -24.22 48.79 6.59
C ARG A 840 -23.45 49.84 5.80
N ILE A 841 -23.93 50.19 4.61
CA ILE A 841 -23.41 51.32 3.81
C ILE A 841 -23.64 52.65 4.55
N SER A 842 -24.84 52.87 5.11
CA SER A 842 -25.16 54.08 5.90
C SER A 842 -24.31 54.22 7.18
N LEU A 843 -23.99 53.09 7.83
CA LEU A 843 -23.07 53.03 8.98
C LEU A 843 -21.60 53.26 8.58
N MET A 844 -21.20 52.91 7.36
CA MET A 844 -19.86 53.22 6.86
C MET A 844 -19.73 54.69 6.44
N THR A 845 -20.72 55.27 5.77
CA THR A 845 -20.66 56.71 5.43
C THR A 845 -20.67 57.60 6.68
N THR A 846 -21.46 57.28 7.70
CA THR A 846 -21.44 58.03 8.98
C THR A 846 -20.12 57.88 9.74
N ARG A 847 -19.46 56.70 9.71
CA ARG A 847 -18.12 56.54 10.30
C ARG A 847 -17.02 57.28 9.52
N VAL A 848 -17.08 57.32 8.19
CA VAL A 848 -16.12 58.07 7.37
C VAL A 848 -16.25 59.58 7.65
N VAL A 849 -17.47 60.12 7.71
CA VAL A 849 -17.70 61.54 8.06
C VAL A 849 -17.20 61.87 9.48
N GLY A 850 -17.52 61.02 10.48
CA GLY A 850 -17.06 61.24 11.86
C GLY A 850 -15.53 61.21 12.02
N CYS A 851 -14.85 60.31 11.29
CA CYS A 851 -13.40 60.22 11.32
C CYS A 851 -12.72 61.41 10.60
N GLN A 852 -13.37 61.98 9.57
CA GLN A 852 -12.93 63.22 8.92
C GLN A 852 -13.00 64.43 9.87
N ASP A 853 -14.06 64.52 10.70
CA ASP A 853 -14.24 65.60 11.68
C ASP A 853 -13.29 65.50 12.87
N GLU A 854 -12.91 64.30 13.32
CA GLU A 854 -11.84 64.12 14.32
C GLU A 854 -10.46 64.47 13.75
N LEU A 855 -10.15 64.04 12.52
CA LEU A 855 -8.88 64.37 11.86
C LEU A 855 -8.73 65.89 11.66
N ASN A 856 -9.80 66.59 11.26
CA ASN A 856 -9.81 68.05 11.16
C ASN A 856 -9.63 68.75 12.53
N LYS A 857 -10.16 68.18 13.62
CA LYS A 857 -9.97 68.74 14.98
C LYS A 857 -8.56 68.52 15.54
N GLU A 858 -7.90 67.42 15.19
CA GLU A 858 -6.49 67.18 15.53
C GLU A 858 -5.56 68.09 14.72
N LEU A 859 -5.82 68.26 13.42
CA LEU A 859 -5.05 69.16 12.55
C LEU A 859 -5.11 70.61 13.04
N VAL A 860 -6.30 71.13 13.38
CA VAL A 860 -6.46 72.49 13.95
C VAL A 860 -5.77 72.64 15.32
N LYS A 861 -5.68 71.58 16.12
CA LYS A 861 -4.87 71.61 17.37
C LYS A 861 -3.37 71.64 17.10
N SER A 862 -2.89 71.09 15.99
CA SER A 862 -1.47 71.10 15.62
C SER A 862 -1.00 72.46 15.12
N GLU A 863 -1.85 73.21 14.39
CA GLU A 863 -1.51 74.56 13.92
C GLU A 863 -1.45 75.58 15.08
N VAL A 864 -2.37 75.50 16.05
CA VAL A 864 -2.43 76.40 17.22
C VAL A 864 -1.22 76.25 18.17
N LEU A 865 -0.47 75.14 18.09
CA LEU A 865 0.79 74.94 18.82
C LEU A 865 2.04 75.44 18.07
N SER A 866 1.87 76.08 16.91
CA SER A 866 2.97 76.67 16.11
C SER A 866 3.04 78.21 16.14
N GLU A 867 2.06 78.88 16.79
CA GLU A 867 2.01 80.34 16.98
C GLU A 867 2.06 80.76 18.47
N ALA A 868 2.76 80.00 19.32
CA ALA A 868 2.96 80.26 20.75
C ALA A 868 4.44 80.24 21.15
#